data_AF-A0A0D2U3Y8-F1
#
_entry.id   AF-A0A0D2U3Y8-F1
#
_cell.length_a   1.000
_cell.length_b   1.000
_cell.length_c   1.000
_cell.angle_alpha   90.00
_cell.angle_beta   90.00
_cell.angle_gamma   90.00
#
_symmetry.space_group_name_H-M   'P 1'
#
loop_
_entity.id
_entity.type
_entity.pdbx_description
1 polymer ?
#
loop_
_entity_poly.entity_id
_entity_poly.type
_entity_poly.pdbx_seq_one_letter_code
_entity_poly.pdbx_strand_id
1 'polypeptide(L)'
;MNLKHLIFRKSINHISKLSPKPASTISAAISTSLHPISGVQSSAYIKNPKPISPFIRCIHLTRETKLSYASVEANVVSSDSEDEDDGTTKEFLSRFVWIMRGKLSEVYTDCDKETINGMLLVIVEKVVEEMEKGGIQRMVGLKVAMPSQDFSEDLWKTVWEASNMVLEDMEKARKKERMKQFLQAEEVKEMCRFAGEVGIRGDLLRELRFKWAKEKMEENDFYESLQRFRSGKQEKGRNVLKEQAVAAEDTPAVASLPKRKGKIKYKIYGLDLSDPKWAAVADKIHEKEEMLWPLEPKPISGKCKLVMDKILSLKKEDDPSQLLAEWIQLLQPTRVDWITLLDKLEQQNPGIHLKVMELVLGEESFQTNVRDYTKLIDAYAKEDRVEDVERILRKMVENGIMPDSLTITVLVHMYSKVGNVARANDAFESLRNYGFQPDTKVYNSVMMAYINAGEPRQGEQLLREMETRDIKPSEEIYMALLRSYSRRGDAVGAGRIANSMQFAGFQHNLEYFALLVEAYGQAGDYDQARSNFDNMIKLGHKPDDKCTANMIAAYEKKNLLDKALNLLMELEKDGFEPGIETYTVLVDWLGRLQLVDETEKLLDKIAQLGEVPPLKVHVSLCDMYSRAKSEKKALQAVGVLEARKDELGPCEFERIITALCAGGFVQDAQRILQLMEAKGFAASEQVKFSLSASQVFSQKRPKT
;
A
#
# COMPACT_ATOMS: atom_id res chain seq x y z
N MET A 1 33.97 -40.17 4.14
CA MET A 1 34.46 -41.01 3.02
C MET A 1 33.40 -40.99 1.92
N ASN A 2 33.78 -40.47 0.74
CA ASN A 2 32.98 -40.06 -0.44
C ASN A 2 31.78 -40.96 -0.81
N LEU A 3 30.67 -40.39 -1.29
CA LEU A 3 29.58 -41.09 -2.01
C LEU A 3 30.11 -41.99 -3.16
N LYS A 4 31.33 -41.73 -3.66
CA LYS A 4 32.09 -42.61 -4.57
C LYS A 4 32.19 -44.07 -4.09
N HIS A 5 32.19 -44.35 -2.79
CA HIS A 5 32.23 -45.71 -2.24
C HIS A 5 30.89 -46.44 -2.28
N LEU A 6 29.76 -45.73 -2.43
CA LEU A 6 28.43 -46.31 -2.61
C LEU A 6 28.23 -46.88 -4.02
N ILE A 7 29.03 -46.44 -5.00
CA ILE A 7 28.81 -46.70 -6.43
C ILE A 7 29.80 -47.74 -6.99
N PHE A 8 30.98 -47.89 -6.38
CA PHE A 8 32.01 -48.80 -6.88
C PHE A 8 31.90 -50.21 -6.29
N ARG A 9 31.01 -51.05 -6.88
CA ARG A 9 31.33 -52.43 -7.34
C ARG A 9 30.11 -53.31 -7.67
N LYS A 10 28.88 -52.99 -7.24
CA LYS A 10 27.69 -53.83 -7.50
C LYS A 10 26.55 -53.14 -8.25
N SER A 11 26.28 -51.85 -8.00
CA SER A 11 25.11 -51.14 -8.54
C SER A 11 25.13 -50.98 -10.07
N ILE A 12 26.32 -50.78 -10.67
CA ILE A 12 26.50 -50.66 -12.14
C ILE A 12 26.13 -51.97 -12.87
N ASN A 13 26.32 -53.14 -12.23
CA ASN A 13 25.99 -54.44 -12.82
C ASN A 13 24.49 -54.78 -12.76
N HIS A 14 23.70 -54.08 -11.95
CA HIS A 14 22.24 -54.24 -11.88
C HIS A 14 21.49 -53.25 -12.78
N ILE A 15 22.01 -52.04 -12.98
CA ILE A 15 21.43 -51.04 -13.90
C ILE A 15 21.45 -51.54 -15.36
N SER A 16 22.48 -52.27 -15.76
CA SER A 16 22.58 -52.86 -17.11
C SER A 16 21.55 -53.95 -17.40
N LYS A 17 20.84 -54.46 -16.38
CA LYS A 17 19.76 -55.45 -16.54
C LYS A 17 18.36 -54.83 -16.69
N LEU A 18 18.22 -53.52 -16.45
CA LEU A 18 16.92 -52.83 -16.42
C LEU A 18 16.66 -51.89 -17.61
N SER A 19 17.58 -51.76 -18.57
CA SER A 19 17.34 -50.98 -19.79
C SER A 19 16.71 -51.85 -20.91
N PRO A 20 15.47 -51.60 -21.35
CA PRO A 20 15.01 -52.14 -22.61
C PRO A 20 15.66 -51.35 -23.75
N LYS A 21 16.35 -52.04 -24.66
CA LYS A 21 16.80 -51.49 -25.94
C LYS A 21 15.59 -51.03 -26.77
N PRO A 22 15.65 -49.87 -27.43
CA PRO A 22 14.96 -49.69 -28.70
C PRO A 22 15.95 -49.88 -29.86
N ALA A 23 15.58 -50.76 -30.78
CA ALA A 23 16.20 -50.90 -32.09
C ALA A 23 15.44 -50.05 -33.13
N SER A 24 16.14 -49.69 -34.21
CA SER A 24 15.75 -48.97 -35.44
C SER A 24 15.50 -47.47 -35.28
N THR A 25 16.36 -46.55 -35.75
CA THR A 25 16.86 -46.28 -37.12
C THR A 25 15.78 -45.72 -38.04
N ILE A 26 15.67 -44.39 -38.11
CA ILE A 26 15.44 -43.67 -39.37
C ILE A 26 16.39 -42.47 -39.40
N SER A 27 17.21 -42.44 -40.44
CA SER A 27 18.12 -41.37 -40.83
C SER A 27 17.44 -40.50 -41.87
N ALA A 28 17.53 -39.17 -41.74
CA ALA A 28 17.58 -38.19 -42.85
C ALA A 28 17.94 -36.83 -42.23
N ALA A 29 19.18 -36.37 -42.38
CA ALA A 29 19.63 -35.43 -43.43
C ALA A 29 19.07 -34.00 -43.21
N ILE A 30 19.82 -33.14 -42.51
CA ILE A 30 20.59 -32.01 -43.08
C ILE A 30 19.71 -30.97 -43.78
N SER A 31 19.64 -29.77 -43.19
CA SER A 31 19.84 -28.50 -43.90
C SER A 31 20.12 -27.37 -42.92
N THR A 32 21.42 -27.14 -42.72
CA THR A 32 22.00 -25.85 -42.33
C THR A 32 21.74 -24.81 -43.41
N SER A 33 21.21 -23.65 -43.05
CA SER A 33 21.48 -22.42 -43.80
C SER A 33 21.83 -21.29 -42.82
N LEU A 34 23.14 -21.14 -42.64
CA LEU A 34 23.76 -19.86 -42.36
C LEU A 34 23.82 -19.12 -43.71
N HIS A 35 23.36 -17.88 -43.78
CA HIS A 35 24.21 -16.82 -44.27
C HIS A 35 23.77 -15.42 -43.75
N PRO A 36 24.74 -14.49 -43.61
CA PRO A 36 24.62 -13.19 -42.93
C PRO A 36 24.57 -12.03 -43.94
N ILE A 37 24.93 -10.81 -43.49
CA ILE A 37 25.15 -9.52 -44.22
C ILE A 37 23.92 -8.59 -44.07
N SER A 38 23.97 -7.34 -43.62
CA SER A 38 24.97 -6.26 -43.48
C SER A 38 24.50 -5.33 -42.33
N GLY A 39 25.30 -4.55 -41.60
CA GLY A 39 26.59 -3.96 -41.91
C GLY A 39 26.45 -2.52 -42.40
N VAL A 40 26.11 -1.57 -41.52
CA VAL A 40 26.47 -0.15 -41.69
C VAL A 40 26.91 0.42 -40.33
N GLN A 41 28.23 0.41 -40.11
CA GLN A 41 28.90 1.51 -39.42
C GLN A 41 29.42 2.46 -40.50
N SER A 42 29.23 3.76 -40.32
CA SER A 42 30.22 4.73 -40.76
C SER A 42 30.23 5.93 -39.82
N SER A 43 31.45 6.39 -39.62
CA SER A 43 31.94 7.37 -38.68
C SER A 43 32.31 8.66 -39.41
N ALA A 44 32.40 9.75 -38.63
CA ALA A 44 33.33 10.88 -38.79
C ALA A 44 32.99 12.10 -39.68
N TYR A 45 32.74 13.20 -38.94
CA TYR A 45 33.41 14.51 -38.99
C TYR A 45 32.88 15.70 -39.85
N ILE A 46 32.44 16.72 -39.11
CA ILE A 46 32.63 18.20 -39.20
C ILE A 46 32.22 18.93 -40.48
N LYS A 47 31.14 19.72 -40.38
CA LYS A 47 31.18 21.20 -40.40
C LYS A 47 29.83 21.81 -40.00
N ASN A 48 29.88 22.64 -38.95
CA ASN A 48 28.84 23.58 -38.49
C ASN A 48 28.49 24.63 -39.57
N PRO A 49 27.27 25.21 -39.55
CA PRO A 49 27.08 26.46 -38.79
C PRO A 49 25.74 26.64 -38.03
N LYS A 50 25.86 27.35 -36.88
CA LYS A 50 24.89 28.22 -36.18
C LYS A 50 23.75 27.61 -35.35
N PRO A 51 23.88 27.63 -34.01
CA PRO A 51 22.76 27.67 -33.07
C PRO A 51 22.40 29.12 -32.68
N ILE A 52 21.10 29.38 -32.58
CA ILE A 52 20.50 30.62 -32.08
C ILE A 52 20.73 30.68 -30.56
N SER A 53 21.29 31.81 -30.12
CA SER A 53 21.72 32.12 -28.75
C SER A 53 20.56 32.13 -27.74
N PRO A 54 20.73 31.52 -26.55
CA PRO A 54 19.93 31.83 -25.37
C PRO A 54 20.55 33.05 -24.65
N PHE A 55 19.75 34.10 -24.45
CA PHE A 55 20.21 35.31 -23.79
C PHE A 55 20.59 35.03 -22.33
N ILE A 56 21.87 35.24 -22.06
CA ILE A 56 22.54 35.22 -20.77
C ILE A 56 21.97 36.34 -19.89
N ARG A 57 21.40 36.01 -18.73
CA ARG A 57 21.17 36.99 -17.65
C ARG A 57 22.45 37.09 -16.82
N CYS A 58 23.31 38.03 -17.20
CA CYS A 58 24.46 38.44 -16.39
C CYS A 58 23.99 39.11 -15.10
N ILE A 59 24.57 38.65 -13.99
CA ILE A 59 24.54 39.27 -12.68
C ILE A 59 25.50 40.47 -12.71
N HIS A 60 24.99 41.67 -12.41
CA HIS A 60 25.74 42.79 -11.83
C HIS A 60 24.81 43.42 -10.78
N LEU A 61 25.01 43.13 -9.49
CA LEU A 61 25.88 43.87 -8.57
C LEU A 61 25.64 45.39 -8.64
N THR A 62 24.69 45.87 -7.84
CA THR A 62 24.48 47.30 -7.58
C THR A 62 25.67 47.83 -6.79
N ARG A 63 26.57 48.53 -7.49
CA ARG A 63 27.64 49.33 -6.90
C ARG A 63 27.03 50.64 -6.39
N GLU A 64 27.15 50.87 -5.10
CA GLU A 64 26.90 52.17 -4.47
C GLU A 64 27.70 53.26 -5.18
N THR A 65 27.05 54.36 -5.53
CA THR A 65 27.72 55.63 -5.85
C THR A 65 26.97 56.78 -5.18
N LYS A 66 27.61 57.29 -4.12
CA LYS A 66 27.38 58.61 -3.51
C LYS A 66 27.97 59.70 -4.41
N LEU A 67 27.24 60.81 -4.55
CA LEU A 67 27.69 62.19 -4.89
C LEU A 67 26.41 63.05 -4.84
N SER A 68 26.04 63.80 -3.80
CA SER A 68 26.65 64.85 -2.95
C SER A 68 26.75 66.25 -3.60
N TYR A 69 25.86 67.14 -3.10
CA TYR A 69 25.97 68.60 -2.90
C TYR A 69 26.01 69.53 -4.14
N ALA A 70 25.38 70.71 -4.20
CA ALA A 70 24.98 71.65 -3.14
C ALA A 70 23.93 72.71 -3.59
N SER A 71 23.12 73.15 -2.61
CA SER A 71 22.62 74.54 -2.30
C SER A 71 21.93 75.38 -3.39
N VAL A 72 20.80 76.06 -3.15
CA VAL A 72 20.62 77.13 -2.14
C VAL A 72 19.16 77.22 -1.63
N GLU A 73 19.10 77.60 -0.36
CA GLU A 73 18.02 77.80 0.61
C GLU A 73 16.82 78.69 0.22
N ALA A 74 15.65 78.37 0.80
CA ALA A 74 14.87 79.36 1.56
C ALA A 74 14.05 78.64 2.67
N ASN A 75 14.26 79.10 3.90
CA ASN A 75 13.63 78.67 5.16
C ASN A 75 12.09 78.74 5.15
N VAL A 76 11.43 77.89 5.95
CA VAL A 76 10.64 78.29 7.15
C VAL A 76 9.84 77.09 7.72
N VAL A 77 10.19 76.77 8.98
CA VAL A 77 9.37 76.22 10.10
C VAL A 77 8.87 74.77 10.05
N SER A 78 9.31 74.03 11.07
CA SER A 78 8.94 72.68 11.49
C SER A 78 7.49 72.54 11.95
N SER A 79 6.81 71.51 11.44
CA SER A 79 5.76 70.79 12.17
C SER A 79 5.86 69.30 11.82
N ASP A 80 6.28 68.50 12.81
CA ASP A 80 6.29 67.03 12.72
C ASP A 80 4.85 66.50 12.64
N SER A 81 4.44 66.04 11.45
CA SER A 81 3.34 65.08 11.27
C SER A 81 3.34 64.51 9.85
N GLU A 82 3.49 63.19 9.74
CA GLU A 82 2.98 62.32 8.65
C GLU A 82 3.63 62.41 7.25
N ASP A 83 4.72 61.66 7.00
CA ASP A 83 5.30 61.46 5.65
C ASP A 83 5.65 59.98 5.34
N GLU A 84 4.73 59.03 5.54
CA GLU A 84 4.88 57.66 4.98
C GLU A 84 4.35 57.53 3.53
N ASP A 85 3.54 58.48 3.02
CA ASP A 85 2.81 58.33 1.75
C ASP A 85 3.56 58.88 0.50
N ASP A 86 4.67 59.59 0.70
CA ASP A 86 5.42 60.19 -0.41
C ASP A 86 6.28 59.13 -1.16
N GLY A 87 6.72 58.07 -0.47
CA GLY A 87 7.55 57.01 -1.07
C GLY A 87 6.81 56.09 -2.05
N THR A 88 5.58 55.70 -1.71
CA THR A 88 4.68 54.87 -2.54
C THR A 88 4.20 55.64 -3.77
N THR A 89 3.91 56.92 -3.59
CA THR A 89 3.50 57.84 -4.66
C THR A 89 4.66 58.06 -5.64
N LYS A 90 5.88 58.31 -5.15
CA LYS A 90 7.08 58.42 -5.97
C LYS A 90 7.41 57.14 -6.76
N GLU A 91 7.24 55.96 -6.15
CA GLU A 91 7.42 54.68 -6.84
C GLU A 91 6.39 54.49 -7.96
N PHE A 92 5.12 54.79 -7.68
CA PHE A 92 4.04 54.72 -8.66
C PHE A 92 4.31 55.65 -9.85
N LEU A 93 4.60 56.93 -9.60
CA LEU A 93 4.84 57.92 -10.65
C LEU A 93 6.06 57.56 -11.51
N SER A 94 7.13 57.03 -10.90
CA SER A 94 8.32 56.60 -11.64
C SER A 94 8.01 55.49 -12.65
N ARG A 95 7.23 54.47 -12.23
CA ARG A 95 6.81 53.38 -13.12
C ARG A 95 5.76 53.84 -14.14
N PHE A 96 4.85 54.72 -13.74
CA PHE A 96 3.81 55.28 -14.59
C PHE A 96 4.40 56.11 -15.74
N VAL A 97 5.33 57.01 -15.43
CA VAL A 97 6.04 57.83 -16.42
C VAL A 97 6.80 56.95 -17.40
N TRP A 98 7.43 55.87 -16.93
CA TRP A 98 8.15 54.95 -17.80
C TRP A 98 7.23 54.24 -18.80
N ILE A 99 6.07 53.75 -18.35
CA ILE A 99 5.07 53.09 -19.21
C ILE A 99 4.44 54.10 -20.19
N MET A 100 4.01 55.27 -19.71
CA MET A 100 3.39 56.29 -20.55
C MET A 100 4.35 56.86 -21.59
N ARG A 101 5.63 57.01 -21.24
CA ARG A 101 6.67 57.42 -22.20
C ARG A 101 6.80 56.42 -23.34
N GLY A 102 6.78 55.12 -23.04
CA GLY A 102 6.78 54.05 -24.03
C GLY A 102 5.58 54.16 -24.98
N LYS A 103 4.36 54.23 -24.41
CA LYS A 103 3.12 54.35 -25.20
C LYS A 103 3.08 55.62 -26.06
N LEU A 104 3.52 56.76 -25.54
CA LEU A 104 3.57 58.01 -26.31
C LEU A 104 4.62 57.97 -27.43
N SER A 105 5.77 57.33 -27.19
CA SER A 105 6.83 57.20 -28.20
C SER A 105 6.43 56.25 -29.35
N GLU A 106 5.56 55.27 -29.07
CA GLU A 106 5.02 54.36 -30.08
C GLU A 106 3.94 55.02 -30.96
N VAL A 107 3.14 55.91 -30.38
CA VAL A 107 2.05 56.62 -31.09
C VAL A 107 2.56 57.85 -31.84
N TYR A 108 3.55 58.55 -31.29
CA TYR A 108 4.12 59.78 -31.84
C TYR A 108 5.59 59.58 -32.23
N THR A 109 5.83 58.80 -33.29
CA THR A 109 7.18 58.42 -33.75
C THR A 109 8.02 59.59 -34.25
N ASP A 110 7.37 60.68 -34.66
CA ASP A 110 8.00 61.83 -35.31
C ASP A 110 8.19 63.02 -34.34
N CYS A 111 7.80 62.87 -33.07
CA CYS A 111 7.96 63.92 -32.06
C CYS A 111 9.34 63.88 -31.38
N ASP A 112 9.90 65.05 -31.10
CA ASP A 112 11.14 65.18 -30.34
C ASP A 112 10.94 64.82 -28.86
N LYS A 113 12.03 64.38 -28.21
CA LYS A 113 11.98 63.90 -26.82
C LYS A 113 11.53 64.98 -25.84
N GLU A 114 11.76 66.26 -26.13
CA GLU A 114 11.36 67.37 -25.27
C GLU A 114 9.84 67.58 -25.33
N THR A 115 9.24 67.49 -26.51
CA THR A 115 7.78 67.50 -26.68
C THR A 115 7.10 66.32 -25.97
N ILE A 116 7.64 65.10 -26.06
CA ILE A 116 7.11 63.93 -25.31
C ILE A 116 7.22 64.14 -23.79
N ASN A 117 8.32 64.74 -23.32
CA ASN A 117 8.48 65.09 -21.90
C ASN A 117 7.46 66.14 -21.46
N GLY A 118 7.18 67.14 -22.28
CA GLY A 118 6.14 68.14 -22.03
C GLY A 118 4.75 67.52 -21.92
N MET A 119 4.40 66.61 -22.85
CA MET A 119 3.14 65.85 -22.80
C MET A 119 3.04 65.00 -21.53
N LEU A 120 4.12 64.34 -21.13
CA LEU A 120 4.16 63.53 -19.89
C LEU A 120 3.97 64.39 -18.64
N LEU A 121 4.53 65.59 -18.58
CA LEU A 121 4.36 66.48 -17.42
C LEU A 121 2.90 66.88 -17.23
N VAL A 122 2.21 67.24 -18.32
CA VAL A 122 0.78 67.60 -18.28
C VAL A 122 -0.08 66.40 -17.86
N ILE A 123 0.23 65.20 -18.35
CA ILE A 123 -0.48 63.97 -17.97
C ILE A 123 -0.21 63.62 -16.50
N VAL A 124 1.03 63.73 -16.04
CA VAL A 124 1.41 63.41 -14.65
C VAL A 124 0.79 64.40 -13.66
N GLU A 125 0.80 65.70 -13.98
CA GLU A 125 0.17 66.73 -13.15
C GLU A 125 -1.31 66.41 -12.91
N LYS A 126 -2.02 66.00 -13.98
CA LYS A 126 -3.43 65.60 -13.88
C LYS A 126 -3.65 64.28 -13.14
N VAL A 127 -2.74 63.32 -13.28
CA VAL A 127 -2.81 62.05 -12.52
C VAL A 127 -2.54 62.29 -11.04
N VAL A 128 -1.61 63.18 -10.69
CA VAL A 128 -1.34 63.59 -9.30
C VAL A 128 -2.55 64.33 -8.73
N GLU A 129 -3.16 65.26 -9.47
CA GLU A 129 -4.38 65.97 -9.06
C GLU A 129 -5.53 65.00 -8.73
N GLU A 130 -5.69 63.92 -9.49
CA GLU A 130 -6.70 62.88 -9.23
C GLU A 130 -6.29 61.92 -8.10
N MET A 131 -4.99 61.66 -7.91
CA MET A 131 -4.47 60.88 -6.78
C MET A 131 -4.71 61.60 -5.44
N GLU A 132 -4.53 62.92 -5.39
CA GLU A 132 -4.78 63.75 -4.21
C GLU A 132 -6.26 63.79 -3.81
N LYS A 133 -7.18 63.67 -4.76
CA LYS A 133 -8.65 63.68 -4.51
C LYS A 133 -9.20 62.38 -3.91
N GLY A 134 -8.48 61.26 -3.97
CA GLY A 134 -9.06 59.96 -3.62
C GLY A 134 -8.12 58.86 -3.13
N GLY A 135 -6.81 59.08 -3.11
CA GLY A 135 -5.82 58.06 -2.81
C GLY A 135 -5.71 57.00 -3.93
N ILE A 136 -4.54 56.37 -4.02
CA ILE A 136 -4.18 55.40 -5.08
C ILE A 136 -5.22 54.26 -5.21
N GLN A 137 -5.89 53.88 -4.11
CA GLN A 137 -6.89 52.81 -4.08
C GLN A 137 -8.26 53.17 -4.69
N ARG A 138 -8.69 54.44 -4.71
CA ARG A 138 -9.99 54.82 -5.31
C ARG A 138 -9.97 54.84 -6.84
N MET A 139 -8.80 54.91 -7.48
CA MET A 139 -8.69 54.72 -8.95
C MET A 139 -9.08 53.31 -9.42
N VAL A 140 -9.03 52.32 -8.52
CA VAL A 140 -9.21 50.88 -8.84
C VAL A 140 -10.65 50.40 -8.57
N GLY A 141 -11.44 51.16 -7.81
CA GLY A 141 -12.72 50.70 -7.28
C GLY A 141 -13.88 51.59 -7.67
N LEU A 142 -14.74 51.06 -8.54
CA LEU A 142 -15.97 51.65 -9.12
C LEU A 142 -15.74 52.30 -10.48
N LYS A 143 -16.69 52.03 -11.38
CA LYS A 143 -16.99 52.89 -12.53
C LYS A 143 -17.34 54.27 -11.99
N VAL A 144 -16.33 55.06 -11.62
CA VAL A 144 -16.51 56.47 -11.32
C VAL A 144 -16.68 57.17 -12.65
N ALA A 145 -17.72 57.99 -12.73
CA ALA A 145 -17.98 58.84 -13.88
C ALA A 145 -16.70 59.59 -14.28
N MET A 146 -16.42 59.61 -15.58
CA MET A 146 -15.28 60.29 -16.20
C MET A 146 -14.97 61.62 -15.49
N PRO A 147 -13.78 61.80 -14.88
CA PRO A 147 -13.38 63.09 -14.35
C PRO A 147 -12.95 64.01 -15.51
N SER A 148 -13.53 65.21 -15.52
CA SER A 148 -13.22 66.45 -16.29
C SER A 148 -13.00 66.39 -17.82
N GLN A 149 -13.38 67.49 -18.49
CA GLN A 149 -13.30 67.75 -19.95
C GLN A 149 -11.86 67.89 -20.51
N ASP A 150 -10.82 67.52 -19.77
CA ASP A 150 -9.44 67.95 -20.03
C ASP A 150 -8.66 67.07 -21.02
N PHE A 151 -8.95 65.77 -21.10
CA PHE A 151 -8.34 64.84 -22.06
C PHE A 151 -9.40 64.11 -22.90
N SER A 152 -9.00 63.65 -24.09
CA SER A 152 -9.85 62.78 -24.90
C SER A 152 -10.14 61.45 -24.19
N GLU A 153 -11.29 60.85 -24.48
CA GLU A 153 -11.70 59.57 -23.88
C GLU A 153 -10.64 58.46 -24.09
N ASP A 154 -10.00 58.45 -25.26
CA ASP A 154 -8.95 57.49 -25.60
C ASP A 154 -7.66 57.71 -24.80
N LEU A 155 -7.29 58.96 -24.51
CA LEU A 155 -6.12 59.28 -23.69
C LEU A 155 -6.38 58.92 -22.22
N TRP A 156 -7.56 59.24 -21.68
CA TRP A 156 -7.95 58.84 -20.33
C TRP A 156 -7.98 57.31 -20.17
N LYS A 157 -8.46 56.59 -21.17
CA LYS A 157 -8.42 55.12 -21.20
C LYS A 157 -6.98 54.62 -21.15
N THR A 158 -6.08 55.21 -21.94
CA THR A 158 -4.66 54.84 -21.98
C THR A 158 -3.95 55.11 -20.65
N VAL A 159 -4.25 56.24 -20.01
CA VAL A 159 -3.76 56.62 -18.68
C VAL A 159 -4.25 55.63 -17.63
N TRP A 160 -5.55 55.28 -17.64
CA TRP A 160 -6.11 54.32 -16.69
C TRP A 160 -5.53 52.91 -16.86
N GLU A 161 -5.34 52.47 -18.11
CA GLU A 161 -4.64 51.22 -18.42
C GLU A 161 -3.19 51.23 -17.90
N ALA A 162 -2.44 52.31 -18.14
CA ALA A 162 -1.07 52.44 -17.64
C ALA A 162 -1.02 52.44 -16.10
N SER A 163 -1.95 53.14 -15.43
CA SER A 163 -2.07 53.13 -13.97
C SER A 163 -2.36 51.73 -13.43
N ASN A 164 -3.30 50.99 -14.03
CA ASN A 164 -3.58 49.60 -13.62
C ASN A 164 -2.37 48.67 -13.82
N MET A 165 -1.63 48.84 -14.92
CA MET A 165 -0.39 48.08 -15.16
C MET A 165 0.67 48.35 -14.09
N VAL A 166 0.85 49.61 -13.67
CA VAL A 166 1.79 49.96 -12.59
C VAL A 166 1.35 49.33 -11.26
N LEU A 167 0.06 49.41 -10.93
CA LEU A 167 -0.45 48.87 -9.67
C LEU A 167 -0.32 47.35 -9.60
N GLU A 168 -0.60 46.63 -10.69
CA GLU A 168 -0.37 45.20 -10.77
C GLU A 168 1.12 44.85 -10.63
N ASP A 169 2.01 45.62 -11.25
CA ASP A 169 3.46 45.39 -11.16
C ASP A 169 3.99 45.66 -9.75
N MET A 170 3.52 46.72 -9.10
CA MET A 170 3.84 47.00 -7.69
C MET A 170 3.30 45.91 -6.75
N GLU A 171 2.09 45.39 -7.01
CA GLU A 171 1.54 44.29 -6.22
C GLU A 171 2.33 42.99 -6.42
N LYS A 172 2.73 42.67 -7.65
CA LYS A 172 3.61 41.52 -7.96
C LYS A 172 4.98 41.67 -7.29
N ALA A 173 5.56 42.87 -7.31
CA ALA A 173 6.82 43.15 -6.62
C ALA A 173 6.70 42.97 -5.09
N ARG A 174 5.61 43.48 -4.49
CA ARG A 174 5.33 43.32 -3.06
C ARG A 174 5.13 41.86 -2.67
N LYS A 175 4.36 41.09 -3.45
CA LYS A 175 4.17 39.65 -3.25
C LYS A 175 5.49 38.89 -3.36
N LYS A 176 6.34 39.25 -4.32
CA LYS A 176 7.67 38.64 -4.49
C LYS A 176 8.58 38.92 -3.30
N GLU A 177 8.56 40.13 -2.76
CA GLU A 177 9.38 40.48 -1.59
C GLU A 177 8.89 39.77 -0.32
N ARG A 178 7.57 39.74 -0.09
CA ARG A 178 6.97 38.92 0.98
C ARG A 178 7.35 37.44 0.83
N MET A 179 7.25 36.88 -0.37
CA MET A 179 7.66 35.49 -0.63
C MET A 179 9.13 35.22 -0.25
N LYS A 180 10.05 36.17 -0.50
CA LYS A 180 11.44 36.02 -0.07
C LYS A 180 11.59 35.96 1.45
N GLN A 181 10.80 36.73 2.18
CA GLN A 181 10.79 36.71 3.65
C GLN A 181 10.32 35.34 4.16
N PHE A 182 9.23 34.79 3.61
CA PHE A 182 8.73 33.45 4.00
C PHE A 182 9.66 32.31 3.58
N LEU A 183 10.40 32.45 2.47
CA LEU A 183 11.46 31.49 2.11
C LEU A 183 12.63 31.44 3.10
N GLN A 184 12.77 32.46 3.95
CA GLN A 184 13.76 32.57 5.02
C GLN A 184 13.16 32.32 6.42
N ALA A 185 11.85 32.03 6.51
CA ALA A 185 11.20 31.69 7.77
C ALA A 185 11.78 30.40 8.35
N GLU A 186 11.94 30.37 9.67
CA GLU A 186 12.63 29.27 10.35
C GLU A 186 11.88 27.94 10.18
N GLU A 187 10.55 27.97 10.24
CA GLU A 187 9.69 26.80 10.00
C GLU A 187 9.90 26.20 8.59
N VAL A 188 10.03 27.04 7.56
CA VAL A 188 10.28 26.57 6.19
C VAL A 188 11.68 25.95 6.06
N LYS A 189 12.67 26.47 6.80
CA LYS A 189 14.03 25.89 6.84
C LYS A 189 14.04 24.56 7.58
N GLU A 190 13.31 24.43 8.69
CA GLU A 190 13.17 23.19 9.45
C GLU A 190 12.52 22.09 8.60
N MET A 191 11.43 22.43 7.89
CA MET A 191 10.78 21.52 6.94
C MET A 191 11.72 21.10 5.80
N CYS A 192 12.57 22.01 5.31
CA CYS A 192 13.60 21.67 4.32
C CYS A 192 14.70 20.75 4.90
N ARG A 193 15.10 20.95 6.17
CA ARG A 193 16.08 20.10 6.85
C ARG A 193 15.52 18.69 7.02
N PHE A 194 14.27 18.58 7.51
CA PHE A 194 13.56 17.31 7.64
C PHE A 194 13.41 16.59 6.29
N ALA A 195 13.00 17.28 5.23
CA ALA A 195 12.90 16.67 3.91
C ALA A 195 14.27 16.18 3.38
N GLY A 196 15.34 16.89 3.71
CA GLY A 196 16.72 16.45 3.42
C GLY A 196 17.13 15.18 4.19
N GLU A 197 16.72 15.04 5.45
CA GLU A 197 16.94 13.84 6.28
C GLU A 197 16.17 12.63 5.74
N VAL A 198 14.97 12.85 5.20
CA VAL A 198 14.14 11.82 4.53
C VAL A 198 14.63 11.51 3.10
N GLY A 199 15.69 12.18 2.62
CA GLY A 199 16.35 11.89 1.34
C GLY A 199 15.81 12.67 0.14
N ILE A 200 14.92 13.65 0.33
CA ILE A 200 14.40 14.51 -0.74
C ILE A 200 15.45 15.57 -1.10
N ARG A 201 15.88 15.62 -2.36
CA ARG A 201 16.92 16.54 -2.86
C ARG A 201 16.58 17.09 -4.25
N GLY A 202 17.34 18.10 -4.69
CA GLY A 202 17.24 18.66 -6.04
C GLY A 202 15.99 19.49 -6.25
N ASP A 203 15.39 19.39 -7.43
CA ASP A 203 14.27 20.25 -7.86
C ASP A 203 13.00 20.03 -7.04
N LEU A 204 12.76 18.80 -6.57
CA LEU A 204 11.61 18.48 -5.72
C LEU A 204 11.68 19.20 -4.36
N LEU A 205 12.87 19.27 -3.74
CA LEU A 205 13.07 20.01 -2.51
C LEU A 205 12.87 21.52 -2.73
N ARG A 206 13.27 22.03 -3.89
CA ARG A 206 13.08 23.43 -4.28
C ARG A 206 11.60 23.75 -4.42
N GLU A 207 10.83 22.90 -5.10
CA GLU A 207 9.38 23.05 -5.25
C GLU A 207 8.65 23.00 -3.91
N LEU A 208 9.01 22.05 -3.03
CA LEU A 208 8.43 21.96 -1.69
C LEU A 208 8.72 23.20 -0.86
N ARG A 209 9.94 23.72 -0.92
CA ARG A 209 10.31 24.98 -0.24
C ARG A 209 9.46 26.16 -0.69
N PHE A 210 9.17 26.28 -1.99
CA PHE A 210 8.27 27.32 -2.49
C PHE A 210 6.81 27.08 -2.10
N LYS A 211 6.35 25.83 -2.06
CA LYS A 211 4.98 25.50 -1.62
C LYS A 211 4.76 25.84 -0.15
N TRP A 212 5.68 25.46 0.74
CA TRP A 212 5.58 25.79 2.17
C TRP A 212 5.68 27.30 2.43
N ALA A 213 6.58 28.00 1.74
CA ALA A 213 6.66 29.45 1.86
C ALA A 213 5.38 30.15 1.37
N LYS A 214 4.75 29.63 0.31
CA LYS A 214 3.47 30.13 -0.21
C LYS A 214 2.32 29.87 0.77
N GLU A 215 2.22 28.67 1.31
CA GLU A 215 1.19 28.31 2.29
C GLU A 215 1.29 29.17 3.54
N LYS A 216 2.51 29.42 4.04
CA LYS A 216 2.75 30.31 5.18
C LYS A 216 2.40 31.77 4.89
N MET A 217 2.69 32.24 3.68
CA MET A 217 2.28 33.57 3.24
C MET A 217 0.75 33.70 3.21
N GLU A 218 0.03 32.70 2.68
CA GLU A 218 -1.43 32.68 2.62
C GLU A 218 -2.07 32.60 4.01
N GLU A 219 -1.47 31.82 4.92
CA GLU A 219 -1.87 31.77 6.34
C GLU A 219 -1.69 33.13 7.02
N ASN A 220 -0.54 33.77 6.85
CA ASN A 220 -0.29 35.10 7.41
C ASN A 220 -1.24 36.16 6.84
N ASP A 221 -1.50 36.14 5.53
CA ASP A 221 -2.44 37.05 4.87
C ASP A 221 -3.87 36.86 5.41
N PHE A 222 -4.27 35.62 5.74
CA PHE A 222 -5.55 35.33 6.37
C PHE A 222 -5.67 35.95 7.77
N TYR A 223 -4.66 35.79 8.63
CA TYR A 223 -4.67 36.36 9.98
C TYR A 223 -4.53 37.88 9.99
N GLU A 224 -3.70 38.46 9.11
CA GLU A 224 -3.63 39.92 8.92
C GLU A 224 -4.99 40.47 8.49
N SER A 225 -5.70 39.79 7.58
CA SER A 225 -7.05 40.17 7.15
C SER A 225 -8.06 40.12 8.30
N LEU A 226 -7.94 39.12 9.18
CA LEU A 226 -8.76 39.01 10.39
C LEU A 226 -8.48 40.11 11.41
N GLN A 227 -7.19 40.47 11.59
CA GLN A 227 -6.78 41.55 12.49
C GLN A 227 -7.28 42.91 11.99
N ARG A 228 -7.17 43.19 10.68
CA ARG A 228 -7.74 44.41 10.06
C ARG A 228 -9.25 44.51 10.26
N PHE A 229 -9.96 43.38 10.23
CA PHE A 229 -11.39 43.33 10.51
C PHE A 229 -11.73 43.63 11.99
N ARG A 230 -10.85 43.25 12.92
CA ARG A 230 -11.00 43.55 14.36
C ARG A 230 -10.63 45.00 14.69
N SER A 231 -9.57 45.54 14.10
CA SER A 231 -9.16 46.94 14.33
C SER A 231 -10.14 47.95 13.71
N GLY A 232 -10.70 47.65 12.53
CA GLY A 232 -11.77 48.47 11.92
C GLY A 232 -13.08 48.52 12.73
N LYS A 233 -13.30 47.59 13.67
CA LYS A 233 -14.40 47.67 14.66
C LYS A 233 -14.08 48.62 15.81
N GLN A 234 -12.82 48.78 16.20
CA GLN A 234 -12.40 49.70 17.28
C GLN A 234 -12.43 51.17 16.84
N GLU A 235 -12.07 51.48 15.59
CA GLU A 235 -12.17 52.86 15.06
C GLU A 235 -13.62 53.33 14.93
N LYS A 236 -14.53 52.46 14.49
CA LYS A 236 -15.97 52.76 14.46
C LYS A 236 -16.60 52.90 15.85
N GLY A 237 -16.06 52.23 16.86
CA GLY A 237 -16.49 52.41 18.26
C GLY A 237 -15.99 53.71 18.89
N ARG A 238 -14.90 54.30 18.39
CA ARG A 238 -14.30 55.52 18.96
C ARG A 238 -14.92 56.81 18.40
N ASN A 239 -15.46 56.77 17.19
CA ASN A 239 -16.17 57.92 16.58
C ASN A 239 -17.63 58.08 17.03
N VAL A 240 -18.20 57.14 17.79
CA VAL A 240 -19.61 57.19 18.25
C VAL A 240 -19.78 57.94 19.59
N LEU A 241 -18.69 58.37 20.24
CA LEU A 241 -18.77 59.14 21.51
C LEU A 241 -18.86 60.67 21.35
N LYS A 242 -19.06 61.18 20.13
CA LYS A 242 -19.35 62.59 19.88
C LYS A 242 -20.37 62.75 18.75
N GLU A 243 -21.59 62.27 18.95
CA GLU A 243 -22.79 62.93 18.41
C GLU A 243 -24.06 62.27 18.94
N GLN A 244 -24.75 63.04 19.78
CA GLN A 244 -26.21 63.10 19.93
C GLN A 244 -26.97 61.84 20.37
N ALA A 245 -27.34 61.89 21.65
CA ALA A 245 -28.64 61.45 22.13
C ALA A 245 -29.78 62.16 21.40
N VAL A 246 -30.68 61.41 20.75
CA VAL A 246 -32.15 61.49 20.87
C VAL A 246 -32.72 60.13 20.40
N ALA A 247 -33.72 59.65 21.13
CA ALA A 247 -34.30 58.32 21.10
C ALA A 247 -34.96 57.89 19.76
N ALA A 248 -34.79 56.60 19.42
CA ALA A 248 -35.87 55.68 19.04
C ALA A 248 -35.36 54.23 19.18
N GLU A 249 -36.26 53.34 19.61
CA GLU A 249 -36.04 51.91 19.82
C GLU A 249 -35.52 51.20 18.56
N ASP A 250 -34.50 50.36 18.70
CA ASP A 250 -34.23 49.27 17.76
C ASP A 250 -33.48 48.12 18.46
N THR A 251 -33.91 46.91 18.12
CA THR A 251 -33.44 45.58 18.56
C THR A 251 -31.92 45.39 18.60
N PRO A 252 -31.37 44.49 19.45
CA PRO A 252 -29.93 44.23 19.45
C PRO A 252 -29.53 43.61 18.12
N ALA A 253 -28.79 44.37 17.31
CA ALA A 253 -28.23 43.92 16.05
C ALA A 253 -27.21 42.79 16.30
N VAL A 254 -27.69 41.55 16.22
CA VAL A 254 -26.85 40.36 16.11
C VAL A 254 -26.06 40.47 14.82
N ALA A 255 -24.74 40.36 14.94
CA ALA A 255 -23.77 40.53 13.87
C ALA A 255 -23.96 39.46 12.78
N SER A 256 -24.69 39.80 11.73
CA SER A 256 -24.57 39.07 10.46
C SER A 256 -23.24 39.40 9.79
N LEU A 257 -22.56 38.38 9.27
CA LEU A 257 -21.36 38.57 8.43
C LEU A 257 -21.71 39.46 7.23
N PRO A 258 -20.78 40.28 6.72
CA PRO A 258 -21.08 41.19 5.62
C PRO A 258 -21.59 40.41 4.40
N LYS A 259 -22.83 40.68 3.96
CA LYS A 259 -23.31 40.15 2.67
C LYS A 259 -22.38 40.66 1.56
N ARG A 260 -21.67 39.72 0.92
CA ARG A 260 -20.69 39.98 -0.14
C ARG A 260 -21.37 40.71 -1.31
N LYS A 261 -20.98 41.96 -1.58
CA LYS A 261 -21.42 42.69 -2.77
C LYS A 261 -20.48 42.38 -3.93
N GLY A 262 -20.92 41.51 -4.84
CA GLY A 262 -20.22 41.25 -6.11
C GLY A 262 -20.71 39.96 -6.79
N LYS A 263 -20.95 40.02 -8.11
CA LYS A 263 -21.26 38.82 -8.92
C LYS A 263 -19.98 37.98 -9.04
N ILE A 264 -19.96 36.80 -8.43
CA ILE A 264 -18.86 35.84 -8.53
C ILE A 264 -18.74 35.41 -10.00
N LYS A 265 -17.54 35.48 -10.58
CA LYS A 265 -17.24 35.09 -11.97
C LYS A 265 -16.11 34.06 -12.05
N TYR A 266 -15.94 33.21 -11.03
CA TYR A 266 -14.84 32.22 -11.02
C TYR A 266 -15.37 30.80 -10.87
N LYS A 267 -14.83 29.91 -11.70
CA LYS A 267 -14.94 28.46 -11.56
C LYS A 267 -13.78 27.97 -10.71
N ILE A 268 -14.07 27.33 -9.58
CA ILE A 268 -13.06 26.61 -8.79
C ILE A 268 -13.30 25.12 -9.04
N TYR A 269 -12.28 24.38 -9.50
CA TYR A 269 -12.37 22.95 -9.86
C TYR A 269 -13.52 22.60 -10.82
N GLY A 270 -13.83 23.50 -11.77
CA GLY A 270 -14.90 23.29 -12.75
C GLY A 270 -16.32 23.61 -12.25
N LEU A 271 -16.50 23.94 -10.97
CA LEU A 271 -17.78 24.35 -10.39
C LEU A 271 -18.02 25.86 -10.56
N ASP A 272 -19.14 26.25 -11.18
CA ASP A 272 -19.56 27.64 -11.34
C ASP A 272 -20.26 28.15 -10.07
N LEU A 273 -19.60 29.06 -9.36
CA LEU A 273 -20.07 29.63 -8.10
C LEU A 273 -20.98 30.85 -8.28
N SER A 274 -21.40 31.15 -9.51
CA SER A 274 -22.35 32.22 -9.83
C SER A 274 -23.83 31.79 -9.75
N ASP A 275 -24.09 30.48 -9.60
CA ASP A 275 -25.44 29.93 -9.51
C ASP A 275 -26.10 30.32 -8.16
N PRO A 276 -27.32 30.90 -8.16
CA PRO A 276 -28.07 31.22 -6.94
C PRO A 276 -28.31 30.02 -6.00
N LYS A 277 -28.15 28.78 -6.47
CA LYS A 277 -28.16 27.58 -5.62
C LYS A 277 -27.08 27.61 -4.53
N TRP A 278 -25.94 28.27 -4.77
CA TRP A 278 -24.89 28.41 -3.76
C TRP A 278 -25.29 29.30 -2.58
N ALA A 279 -26.19 30.27 -2.80
CA ALA A 279 -26.77 31.05 -1.70
C ALA A 279 -27.64 30.14 -0.82
N ALA A 280 -28.46 29.28 -1.41
CA ALA A 280 -29.25 28.30 -0.65
C ALA A 280 -28.39 27.24 0.07
N VAL A 281 -27.24 26.87 -0.50
CA VAL A 281 -26.25 26.01 0.17
C VAL A 281 -25.59 26.75 1.33
N ALA A 282 -25.23 28.02 1.16
CA ALA A 282 -24.68 28.86 2.23
C ALA A 282 -25.69 29.08 3.36
N ASP A 283 -26.96 29.30 3.05
CA ASP A 283 -28.03 29.44 4.04
C ASP A 283 -28.26 28.12 4.79
N LYS A 284 -28.23 26.96 4.09
CA LYS A 284 -28.25 25.62 4.72
C LYS A 284 -27.01 25.32 5.56
N ILE A 285 -25.84 25.82 5.15
CA ILE A 285 -24.62 25.71 5.93
C ILE A 285 -24.75 26.60 7.17
N HIS A 286 -25.32 27.79 7.06
CA HIS A 286 -25.53 28.69 8.18
C HIS A 286 -26.53 28.13 9.21
N GLU A 287 -27.65 27.55 8.74
CA GLU A 287 -28.59 26.78 9.58
C GLU A 287 -27.93 25.55 10.22
N LYS A 288 -26.92 24.95 9.56
CA LYS A 288 -26.10 23.86 10.14
C LYS A 288 -24.94 24.34 11.01
N GLU A 289 -24.48 25.58 10.83
CA GLU A 289 -23.40 26.21 11.61
C GLU A 289 -23.89 26.64 12.98
N GLU A 290 -25.19 26.91 13.16
CA GLU A 290 -25.82 26.97 14.50
C GLU A 290 -25.62 25.67 15.31
N MET A 291 -25.21 24.57 14.67
CA MET A 291 -24.91 23.27 15.29
C MET A 291 -23.39 22.98 15.47
N LEU A 292 -22.49 23.89 15.07
CA LEU A 292 -21.03 23.67 14.98
C LEU A 292 -20.20 24.51 15.97
N TRP A 293 -20.65 24.65 17.21
CA TRP A 293 -19.70 24.92 18.31
C TRP A 293 -19.30 23.57 18.92
N PRO A 294 -18.02 23.28 19.22
CA PRO A 294 -17.66 22.11 20.00
C PRO A 294 -18.36 22.24 21.36
N LEU A 295 -19.46 21.51 21.54
CA LEU A 295 -20.14 21.43 22.82
C LEU A 295 -19.13 20.83 23.80
N GLU A 296 -18.71 21.61 24.80
CA GLU A 296 -17.88 21.07 25.87
C GLU A 296 -18.70 20.02 26.65
N PRO A 297 -18.09 18.88 27.05
CA PRO A 297 -18.80 17.88 27.83
C PRO A 297 -19.34 18.51 29.12
N LYS A 298 -20.55 18.12 29.50
CA LYS A 298 -21.19 18.65 30.71
C LYS A 298 -20.30 18.33 31.93
N PRO A 299 -20.14 19.26 32.90
CA PRO A 299 -19.28 19.04 34.05
C PRO A 299 -19.82 17.88 34.91
N ILE A 300 -19.09 16.77 34.92
CA ILE A 300 -19.43 15.57 35.69
C ILE A 300 -19.17 15.85 37.18
N SER A 301 -20.21 16.11 37.97
CA SER A 301 -20.08 16.41 39.41
C SER A 301 -21.04 15.59 40.29
N GLY A 302 -20.67 15.41 41.56
CA GLY A 302 -21.49 14.74 42.57
C GLY A 302 -21.78 13.26 42.29
N LYS A 303 -23.07 12.89 42.30
CA LYS A 303 -23.53 11.50 42.12
C LYS A 303 -23.23 10.93 40.74
N CYS A 304 -23.23 11.75 39.68
CA CYS A 304 -22.91 11.32 38.32
C CYS A 304 -21.46 10.81 38.20
N LYS A 305 -20.52 11.44 38.91
CA LYS A 305 -19.13 10.97 38.97
C LYS A 305 -19.01 9.60 39.65
N LEU A 306 -19.72 9.40 40.76
CA LEU A 306 -19.73 8.11 41.47
C LEU A 306 -20.31 6.98 40.61
N VAL A 307 -21.36 7.27 39.83
CA VAL A 307 -21.94 6.30 38.89
C VAL A 307 -20.97 6.01 37.74
N MET A 308 -20.31 7.04 37.19
CA MET A 308 -19.26 6.87 36.17
C MET A 308 -18.08 6.03 36.68
N ASP A 309 -17.57 6.31 37.88
CA ASP A 309 -16.48 5.55 38.49
C ASP A 309 -16.90 4.10 38.75
N LYS A 310 -18.16 3.86 39.13
CA LYS A 310 -18.72 2.50 39.23
C LYS A 310 -18.75 1.79 37.89
N ILE A 311 -19.23 2.44 36.82
CA ILE A 311 -19.22 1.89 35.45
C ILE A 311 -17.80 1.51 35.02
N LEU A 312 -16.81 2.37 35.30
CA LEU A 312 -15.39 2.12 34.98
C LEU A 312 -14.82 0.92 35.76
N SER A 313 -15.30 0.68 36.99
CA SER A 313 -14.87 -0.43 37.85
C SER A 313 -15.56 -1.78 37.61
N LEU A 314 -16.53 -1.86 36.68
CA LEU A 314 -17.27 -3.09 36.39
C LEU A 314 -16.37 -4.21 35.87
N LYS A 315 -16.66 -5.45 36.25
CA LYS A 315 -16.00 -6.63 35.68
C LYS A 315 -16.59 -6.93 34.30
N LYS A 316 -15.82 -7.63 33.46
CA LYS A 316 -16.22 -8.01 32.08
C LYS A 316 -17.57 -8.76 32.02
N GLU A 317 -17.92 -9.51 33.06
CA GLU A 317 -19.16 -10.29 33.13
C GLU A 317 -20.37 -9.47 33.58
N ASP A 318 -20.16 -8.35 34.26
CA ASP A 318 -21.23 -7.54 34.81
C ASP A 318 -22.06 -6.87 33.70
N ASP A 319 -23.33 -6.59 34.00
CA ASP A 319 -24.26 -5.89 33.11
C ASP A 319 -24.23 -4.37 33.39
N PRO A 320 -23.74 -3.53 32.45
CA PRO A 320 -23.67 -2.09 32.66
C PRO A 320 -25.03 -1.39 32.50
N SER A 321 -26.07 -2.07 32.01
CA SER A 321 -27.35 -1.47 31.62
C SER A 321 -28.02 -0.66 32.73
N GLN A 322 -28.03 -1.16 33.97
CA GLN A 322 -28.66 -0.46 35.10
C GLN A 322 -27.92 0.82 35.49
N LEU A 323 -26.59 0.77 35.53
CA LEU A 323 -25.76 1.93 35.87
C LEU A 323 -25.76 2.97 34.74
N LEU A 324 -25.83 2.52 33.49
CA LEU A 324 -26.01 3.40 32.33
C LEU A 324 -27.37 4.10 32.38
N ALA A 325 -28.45 3.41 32.71
CA ALA A 325 -29.77 4.04 32.88
C ALA A 325 -29.77 5.10 34.01
N GLU A 326 -29.14 4.82 35.15
CA GLU A 326 -28.94 5.81 36.22
C GLU A 326 -28.11 7.00 35.73
N TRP A 327 -27.05 6.76 34.97
CA TRP A 327 -26.20 7.80 34.40
C TRP A 327 -26.93 8.69 33.38
N ILE A 328 -27.75 8.07 32.51
CA ILE A 328 -28.60 8.76 31.54
C ILE A 328 -29.59 9.68 32.25
N GLN A 329 -30.26 9.18 33.29
CA GLN A 329 -31.23 9.97 34.07
C GLN A 329 -30.59 11.17 34.76
N LEU A 330 -29.36 11.01 35.27
CA LEU A 330 -28.66 12.07 36.00
C LEU A 330 -28.06 13.15 35.08
N LEU A 331 -27.48 12.77 33.94
CA LEU A 331 -26.71 13.70 33.09
C LEU A 331 -27.50 14.24 31.89
N GLN A 332 -28.51 13.49 31.41
CA GLN A 332 -29.13 13.68 30.10
C GLN A 332 -28.05 13.86 29.02
N PRO A 333 -27.26 12.81 28.74
CA PRO A 333 -26.02 12.92 27.99
C PRO A 333 -26.26 13.36 26.55
N THR A 334 -25.39 14.25 26.07
CA THR A 334 -25.26 14.57 24.66
C THR A 334 -24.25 13.63 24.00
N ARG A 335 -24.15 13.63 22.66
CA ARG A 335 -23.15 12.84 21.93
C ARG A 335 -21.72 13.02 22.44
N VAL A 336 -21.33 14.24 22.85
CA VAL A 336 -19.97 14.51 23.38
C VAL A 336 -19.75 13.85 24.74
N ASP A 337 -20.78 13.82 25.60
CA ASP A 337 -20.71 13.16 26.90
C ASP A 337 -20.55 11.65 26.74
N TRP A 338 -21.25 11.05 25.77
CA TRP A 338 -21.10 9.65 25.41
C TRP A 338 -19.71 9.31 24.87
N ILE A 339 -19.17 10.12 23.96
CA ILE A 339 -17.80 9.92 23.43
C ILE A 339 -16.79 10.02 24.58
N THR A 340 -16.95 10.99 25.48
CA THR A 340 -16.06 11.16 26.64
C THR A 340 -16.10 9.94 27.58
N LEU A 341 -17.29 9.34 27.78
CA LEU A 341 -17.43 8.10 28.56
C LEU A 341 -16.76 6.92 27.86
N LEU A 342 -16.98 6.76 26.55
CA LEU A 342 -16.37 5.69 25.75
C LEU A 342 -14.84 5.80 25.72
N ASP A 343 -14.29 6.99 25.50
CA ASP A 343 -12.84 7.22 25.51
C ASP A 343 -12.22 6.88 26.89
N LYS A 344 -12.91 7.22 27.99
CA LYS A 344 -12.47 6.84 29.35
C LYS A 344 -12.53 5.32 29.57
N LEU A 345 -13.58 4.67 29.08
CA LEU A 345 -13.72 3.21 29.16
C LEU A 345 -12.68 2.50 28.31
N GLU A 346 -12.36 2.99 27.11
CA GLU A 346 -11.33 2.44 26.24
C GLU A 346 -9.96 2.46 26.94
N GLN A 347 -9.64 3.54 27.67
CA GLN A 347 -8.37 3.69 28.39
C GLN A 347 -8.30 2.87 29.69
N GLN A 348 -9.38 2.81 30.47
CA GLN A 348 -9.34 2.25 31.83
C GLN A 348 -9.87 0.81 31.92
N ASN A 349 -10.82 0.43 31.05
CA ASN A 349 -11.48 -0.87 31.11
C ASN A 349 -12.00 -1.32 29.72
N PRO A 350 -11.10 -1.80 28.83
CA PRO A 350 -11.49 -2.23 27.49
C PRO A 350 -12.44 -3.44 27.50
N GLY A 351 -12.48 -4.21 28.59
CA GLY A 351 -13.32 -5.40 28.71
C GLY A 351 -14.82 -5.09 28.74
N ILE A 352 -15.22 -3.98 29.36
CA ILE A 352 -16.63 -3.52 29.39
C ILE A 352 -16.94 -2.54 28.24
N HIS A 353 -15.91 -1.87 27.70
CA HIS A 353 -16.05 -0.87 26.64
C HIS A 353 -16.92 -1.34 25.47
N LEU A 354 -16.69 -2.54 24.93
CA LEU A 354 -17.47 -3.05 23.79
C LEU A 354 -18.95 -3.27 24.12
N LYS A 355 -19.27 -3.73 25.35
CA LYS A 355 -20.66 -3.90 25.80
C LYS A 355 -21.36 -2.55 25.93
N VAL A 356 -20.69 -1.58 26.55
CA VAL A 356 -21.22 -0.21 26.69
C VAL A 356 -21.41 0.42 25.32
N MET A 357 -20.45 0.25 24.41
CA MET A 357 -20.55 0.75 23.05
C MET A 357 -21.74 0.13 22.29
N GLU A 358 -22.00 -1.18 22.43
CA GLU A 358 -23.19 -1.82 21.83
C GLU A 358 -24.51 -1.23 22.38
N LEU A 359 -24.58 -0.92 23.68
CA LEU A 359 -25.76 -0.31 24.30
C LEU A 359 -25.96 1.14 23.84
N VAL A 360 -24.88 1.92 23.77
CA VAL A 360 -24.92 3.33 23.33
C VAL A 360 -25.40 3.47 21.88
N LEU A 361 -25.18 2.46 21.03
CA LEU A 361 -25.71 2.47 19.66
C LEU A 361 -27.26 2.44 19.59
N GLY A 362 -27.94 1.99 20.64
CA GLY A 362 -29.40 2.00 20.73
C GLY A 362 -30.01 3.29 21.28
N GLU A 363 -29.19 4.20 21.81
CA GLU A 363 -29.65 5.42 22.46
C GLU A 363 -29.89 6.56 21.46
N GLU A 364 -31.10 7.12 21.45
CA GLU A 364 -31.45 8.25 20.56
C GLU A 364 -30.56 9.47 20.80
N SER A 365 -30.15 9.69 22.06
CA SER A 365 -29.31 10.83 22.48
C SER A 365 -27.89 10.80 21.88
N PHE A 366 -27.40 9.64 21.47
CA PHE A 366 -26.06 9.48 20.88
C PHE A 366 -26.01 9.87 19.40
N GLN A 367 -27.16 9.82 18.70
CA GLN A 367 -27.28 10.08 17.27
C GLN A 367 -26.28 9.24 16.46
N THR A 368 -26.49 7.93 16.42
CA THR A 368 -25.56 6.98 15.79
C THR A 368 -25.27 7.31 14.33
N ASN A 369 -24.01 7.12 13.93
CA ASN A 369 -23.60 7.23 12.54
C ASN A 369 -22.80 5.99 12.08
N VAL A 370 -22.52 5.95 10.78
CA VAL A 370 -21.78 4.85 10.12
C VAL A 370 -20.43 4.55 10.79
N ARG A 371 -19.72 5.60 11.24
CA ARG A 371 -18.39 5.46 11.85
C ARG A 371 -18.45 4.78 13.21
N ASP A 372 -19.50 5.05 13.99
CA ASP A 372 -19.72 4.42 15.29
C ASP A 372 -19.92 2.91 15.14
N TYR A 373 -20.76 2.49 14.19
CA TYR A 373 -20.93 1.07 13.83
C TYR A 373 -19.64 0.45 13.31
N THR A 374 -18.94 1.13 12.41
CA THR A 374 -17.69 0.62 11.81
C THR A 374 -16.62 0.39 12.86
N LYS A 375 -16.47 1.28 13.85
CA LYS A 375 -15.54 1.09 14.97
C LYS A 375 -15.86 -0.15 15.79
N LEU A 376 -17.14 -0.38 16.11
CA LEU A 376 -17.54 -1.56 16.88
C LEU A 376 -17.35 -2.85 16.07
N ILE A 377 -17.69 -2.83 14.79
CA ILE A 377 -17.46 -3.95 13.86
C ILE A 377 -15.96 -4.27 13.74
N ASP A 378 -15.10 -3.26 13.57
CA ASP A 378 -13.64 -3.43 13.51
C ASP A 378 -13.07 -3.99 14.82
N ALA A 379 -13.58 -3.54 15.98
CA ALA A 379 -13.17 -4.08 17.26
C ALA A 379 -13.53 -5.58 17.41
N TYR A 380 -14.77 -5.97 17.08
CA TYR A 380 -15.16 -7.39 17.11
C TYR A 380 -14.45 -8.23 16.04
N ALA A 381 -14.18 -7.67 14.87
CA ALA A 381 -13.42 -8.33 13.82
C ALA A 381 -11.98 -8.63 14.25
N LYS A 382 -11.33 -7.71 15.00
CA LYS A 382 -9.99 -7.94 15.56
C LYS A 382 -9.96 -9.03 16.62
N GLU A 383 -11.05 -9.22 17.36
CA GLU A 383 -11.24 -10.32 18.32
C GLU A 383 -11.70 -11.65 17.66
N ASP A 384 -11.81 -11.70 16.32
CA ASP A 384 -12.32 -12.85 15.56
C ASP A 384 -13.76 -13.29 15.95
N ARG A 385 -14.56 -12.34 16.46
CA ARG A 385 -15.95 -12.57 16.91
C ARG A 385 -16.96 -12.38 15.78
N VAL A 386 -16.97 -13.32 14.85
CA VAL A 386 -17.78 -13.27 13.60
C VAL A 386 -19.28 -13.09 13.86
N GLU A 387 -19.84 -13.83 14.83
CA GLU A 387 -21.28 -13.79 15.14
C GLU A 387 -21.73 -12.41 15.65
N ASP A 388 -20.89 -11.77 16.47
CA ASP A 388 -21.14 -10.43 16.98
C ASP A 388 -21.06 -9.39 15.86
N VAL A 389 -20.07 -9.50 14.98
CA VAL A 389 -19.96 -8.63 13.79
C VAL A 389 -21.24 -8.71 12.94
N GLU A 390 -21.73 -9.91 12.65
CA GLU A 390 -22.96 -10.10 11.88
C GLU A 390 -24.20 -9.56 12.59
N ARG A 391 -24.28 -9.70 13.92
CA ARG A 391 -25.36 -9.11 14.72
C ARG A 391 -25.37 -7.59 14.61
N ILE A 392 -24.21 -6.95 14.78
CA ILE A 392 -24.08 -5.49 14.70
C ILE A 392 -24.34 -4.99 13.27
N LEU A 393 -23.87 -5.71 12.26
CA LEU A 393 -24.15 -5.39 10.85
C LEU A 393 -25.65 -5.42 10.54
N ARG A 394 -26.40 -6.41 11.05
CA ARG A 394 -27.86 -6.44 10.91
C ARG A 394 -28.52 -5.25 11.59
N LYS A 395 -28.14 -4.95 12.84
CA LYS A 395 -28.65 -3.77 13.57
C LYS A 395 -28.40 -2.46 12.82
N MET A 396 -27.22 -2.32 12.21
CA MET A 396 -26.86 -1.15 11.40
C MET A 396 -27.85 -0.94 10.25
N VAL A 397 -28.17 -2.02 9.51
CA VAL A 397 -29.12 -1.99 8.38
C VAL A 397 -30.57 -1.79 8.85
N GLU A 398 -30.97 -2.43 9.94
CA GLU A 398 -32.30 -2.26 10.56
C GLU A 398 -32.56 -0.80 10.98
N ASN A 399 -31.52 -0.12 11.47
CA ASN A 399 -31.57 1.31 11.81
C ASN A 399 -31.47 2.23 10.57
N GLY A 400 -31.53 1.68 9.35
CA GLY A 400 -31.50 2.44 8.11
C GLY A 400 -30.13 2.99 7.74
N ILE A 401 -29.06 2.57 8.41
CA ILE A 401 -27.69 3.02 8.15
C ILE A 401 -27.02 1.99 7.23
N MET A 402 -26.62 2.42 6.04
CA MET A 402 -25.97 1.53 5.07
C MET A 402 -24.46 1.41 5.35
N PRO A 403 -23.86 0.21 5.27
CA PRO A 403 -22.42 0.00 5.36
C PRO A 403 -21.67 0.83 4.32
N ASP A 404 -20.60 1.51 4.73
CA ASP A 404 -19.73 2.23 3.82
C ASP A 404 -18.56 1.34 3.34
N SER A 405 -17.73 1.91 2.47
CA SER A 405 -16.54 1.22 1.96
C SER A 405 -15.62 0.72 3.07
N LEU A 406 -15.50 1.45 4.19
CA LEU A 406 -14.62 1.05 5.29
C LEU A 406 -15.22 -0.13 6.04
N THR A 407 -16.52 -0.10 6.33
CA THR A 407 -17.24 -1.22 6.95
C THR A 407 -17.07 -2.50 6.13
N ILE A 408 -17.28 -2.42 4.81
CA ILE A 408 -17.19 -3.58 3.91
C ILE A 408 -15.74 -4.10 3.84
N THR A 409 -14.74 -3.23 3.78
CA THR A 409 -13.32 -3.63 3.82
C THR A 409 -12.98 -4.39 5.10
N VAL A 410 -13.47 -3.94 6.26
CA VAL A 410 -13.29 -4.66 7.54
C VAL A 410 -13.91 -6.06 7.48
N LEU A 411 -15.11 -6.20 6.90
CA LEU A 411 -15.76 -7.49 6.71
C LEU A 411 -14.94 -8.42 5.81
N VAL A 412 -14.39 -7.92 4.69
CA VAL A 412 -13.53 -8.71 3.80
C VAL A 412 -12.31 -9.24 4.55
N HIS A 413 -11.61 -8.39 5.30
CA HIS A 413 -10.44 -8.79 6.08
C HIS A 413 -10.78 -9.87 7.11
N MET A 414 -11.87 -9.67 7.86
CA MET A 414 -12.31 -10.61 8.88
C MET A 414 -12.69 -11.97 8.29
N TYR A 415 -13.58 -12.01 7.29
CA TYR A 415 -13.99 -13.27 6.68
C TYR A 415 -12.82 -14.00 6.01
N SER A 416 -11.89 -13.24 5.41
CA SER A 416 -10.66 -13.80 4.84
C SER A 416 -9.77 -14.45 5.89
N LYS A 417 -9.59 -13.79 7.05
CA LYS A 417 -8.76 -14.28 8.16
C LYS A 417 -9.34 -15.55 8.80
N VAL A 418 -10.66 -15.62 8.94
CA VAL A 418 -11.37 -16.81 9.47
C VAL A 418 -11.40 -17.96 8.45
N GLY A 419 -11.12 -17.69 7.17
CA GLY A 419 -11.15 -18.68 6.10
C GLY A 419 -12.55 -18.92 5.54
N ASN A 420 -13.52 -18.06 5.83
CA ASN A 420 -14.86 -18.11 5.22
C ASN A 420 -14.83 -17.42 3.85
N VAL A 421 -14.33 -18.14 2.85
CA VAL A 421 -14.11 -17.64 1.48
C VAL A 421 -15.40 -17.14 0.83
N ALA A 422 -16.52 -17.83 1.02
CA ALA A 422 -17.81 -17.44 0.42
C ALA A 422 -18.22 -16.03 0.86
N ARG A 423 -18.25 -15.78 2.18
CA ARG A 423 -18.62 -14.46 2.71
C ARG A 423 -17.58 -13.39 2.42
N ALA A 424 -16.30 -13.75 2.39
CA ALA A 424 -15.24 -12.82 1.98
C ALA A 424 -15.45 -12.34 0.54
N ASN A 425 -15.81 -13.26 -0.36
CA ASN A 425 -16.10 -12.94 -1.76
C ASN A 425 -17.40 -12.14 -1.91
N ASP A 426 -18.46 -12.48 -1.18
CA ASP A 426 -19.71 -11.71 -1.20
C ASP A 426 -19.49 -10.26 -0.74
N ALA A 427 -18.71 -10.05 0.33
CA ALA A 427 -18.35 -8.72 0.80
C ALA A 427 -17.47 -7.97 -0.22
N PHE A 428 -16.54 -8.67 -0.87
CA PHE A 428 -15.67 -8.10 -1.89
C PHE A 428 -16.43 -7.67 -3.15
N GLU A 429 -17.35 -8.49 -3.63
CA GLU A 429 -18.23 -8.15 -4.76
C GLU A 429 -19.22 -7.04 -4.37
N SER A 430 -19.72 -7.02 -3.13
CA SER A 430 -20.52 -5.90 -2.63
C SER A 430 -19.74 -4.58 -2.70
N LEU A 431 -18.47 -4.57 -2.28
CA LEU A 431 -17.59 -3.39 -2.38
C LEU A 431 -17.51 -2.86 -3.82
N ARG A 432 -17.38 -3.76 -4.79
CA ARG A 432 -17.33 -3.44 -6.23
C ARG A 432 -18.67 -2.93 -6.76
N ASN A 433 -19.76 -3.57 -6.38
CA ASN A 433 -21.12 -3.24 -6.83
C ASN A 433 -21.56 -1.84 -6.36
N TYR A 434 -21.07 -1.39 -5.20
CA TYR A 434 -21.26 0.00 -4.75
C TYR A 434 -20.38 1.02 -5.47
N GLY A 435 -19.54 0.60 -6.42
CA GLY A 435 -18.66 1.46 -7.20
C GLY A 435 -17.35 1.82 -6.49
N PHE A 436 -17.04 1.19 -5.34
CA PHE A 436 -15.76 1.40 -4.67
C PHE A 436 -14.65 0.60 -5.35
N GLN A 437 -13.46 1.20 -5.42
CA GLN A 437 -12.27 0.50 -5.92
C GLN A 437 -11.59 -0.23 -4.75
N PRO A 438 -11.54 -1.57 -4.76
CA PRO A 438 -10.81 -2.30 -3.73
C PRO A 438 -9.33 -1.95 -3.79
N ASP A 439 -8.72 -1.72 -2.63
CA ASP A 439 -7.29 -1.46 -2.53
C ASP A 439 -6.47 -2.76 -2.56
N THR A 440 -5.14 -2.63 -2.60
CA THR A 440 -4.21 -3.78 -2.59
C THR A 440 -4.42 -4.68 -1.37
N LYS A 441 -4.78 -4.14 -0.20
CA LYS A 441 -4.96 -4.94 1.03
C LYS A 441 -6.20 -5.81 0.95
N VAL A 442 -7.29 -5.28 0.41
CA VAL A 442 -8.53 -6.02 0.20
C VAL A 442 -8.29 -7.19 -0.76
N TYR A 443 -7.68 -6.93 -1.92
CA TYR A 443 -7.31 -7.99 -2.88
C TYR A 443 -6.42 -9.06 -2.23
N ASN A 444 -5.36 -8.65 -1.53
CA ASN A 444 -4.45 -9.58 -0.86
C ASN A 444 -5.17 -10.48 0.13
N SER A 445 -6.14 -9.94 0.88
CA SER A 445 -6.89 -10.69 1.88
C SER A 445 -7.75 -11.77 1.24
N VAL A 446 -8.51 -11.42 0.19
CA VAL A 446 -9.35 -12.39 -0.53
C VAL A 446 -8.50 -13.45 -1.23
N MET A 447 -7.39 -13.07 -1.85
CA MET A 447 -6.46 -14.02 -2.47
C MET A 447 -5.86 -14.99 -1.44
N MET A 448 -5.44 -14.50 -0.26
CA MET A 448 -4.96 -15.36 0.81
C MET A 448 -6.05 -16.30 1.32
N ALA A 449 -7.30 -15.85 1.41
CA ALA A 449 -8.43 -16.71 1.76
C ALA A 449 -8.58 -17.86 0.76
N TYR A 450 -8.54 -17.59 -0.55
CA TYR A 450 -8.56 -18.62 -1.59
C TYR A 450 -7.37 -19.57 -1.53
N ILE A 451 -6.16 -19.05 -1.31
CA ILE A 451 -4.95 -19.87 -1.19
C ILE A 451 -5.06 -20.84 -0.01
N ASN A 452 -5.54 -20.35 1.14
CA ASN A 452 -5.69 -21.13 2.37
C ASN A 452 -6.83 -22.16 2.27
N ALA A 453 -7.92 -21.84 1.55
CA ALA A 453 -8.98 -22.80 1.23
C ALA A 453 -8.57 -23.85 0.18
N GLY A 454 -7.36 -23.73 -0.39
CA GLY A 454 -6.89 -24.66 -1.38
C GLY A 454 -7.46 -24.43 -2.79
N GLU A 455 -7.80 -23.20 -3.11
CA GLU A 455 -8.31 -22.77 -4.42
C GLU A 455 -7.40 -21.73 -5.08
N PRO A 456 -6.09 -22.01 -5.29
CA PRO A 456 -5.12 -21.02 -5.78
C PRO A 456 -5.45 -20.47 -7.17
N ARG A 457 -6.25 -21.18 -7.97
CA ARG A 457 -6.70 -20.71 -9.29
C ARG A 457 -7.59 -19.47 -9.21
N GLN A 458 -8.45 -19.38 -8.19
CA GLN A 458 -9.29 -18.20 -7.98
C GLN A 458 -8.43 -17.02 -7.50
N GLY A 459 -7.45 -17.29 -6.63
CA GLY A 459 -6.44 -16.31 -6.25
C GLY A 459 -5.62 -15.79 -7.46
N GLU A 460 -5.21 -16.67 -8.38
CA GLU A 460 -4.52 -16.28 -9.62
C GLU A 460 -5.41 -15.42 -10.54
N GLN A 461 -6.72 -15.67 -10.58
CA GLN A 461 -7.64 -14.84 -11.36
C GLN A 461 -7.72 -13.41 -10.82
N LEU A 462 -7.81 -13.26 -9.49
CA LEU A 462 -7.77 -11.95 -8.83
C LEU A 462 -6.43 -11.24 -9.03
N LEU A 463 -5.31 -11.98 -9.02
CA LEU A 463 -3.99 -11.43 -9.31
C LEU A 463 -3.94 -10.79 -10.70
N ARG A 464 -4.42 -11.49 -11.73
CA ARG A 464 -4.51 -10.95 -13.11
C ARG A 464 -5.42 -9.74 -13.18
N GLU A 465 -6.54 -9.77 -12.43
CA GLU A 465 -7.44 -8.62 -12.38
C GLU A 465 -6.75 -7.39 -11.78
N MET A 466 -5.95 -7.55 -10.72
CA MET A 466 -5.15 -6.44 -10.17
C MET A 466 -4.21 -5.85 -11.21
N GLU A 467 -3.50 -6.70 -11.96
CA GLU A 467 -2.60 -6.27 -13.04
C GLU A 467 -3.35 -5.49 -14.12
N THR A 468 -4.54 -5.95 -14.55
CA THR A 468 -5.35 -5.25 -15.56
C THR A 468 -5.90 -3.89 -15.09
N ARG A 469 -5.96 -3.68 -13.77
CA ARG A 469 -6.42 -2.43 -13.14
C ARG A 469 -5.26 -1.53 -12.72
N ASP A 470 -4.02 -1.83 -13.15
CA ASP A 470 -2.79 -1.14 -12.76
C ASP A 470 -2.55 -1.12 -11.23
N ILE A 471 -3.13 -2.07 -10.50
CA ILE A 471 -2.91 -2.27 -9.06
C ILE A 471 -1.75 -3.26 -8.90
N LYS A 472 -0.63 -2.81 -8.33
CA LYS A 472 0.56 -3.66 -8.16
C LYS A 472 0.32 -4.73 -7.08
N PRO A 473 0.39 -6.03 -7.41
CA PRO A 473 0.35 -7.08 -6.40
C PRO A 473 1.64 -7.07 -5.57
N SER A 474 1.56 -7.55 -4.33
CA SER A 474 2.74 -7.69 -3.46
C SER A 474 3.52 -8.97 -3.75
N GLU A 475 4.82 -8.95 -3.48
CA GLU A 475 5.71 -10.12 -3.56
C GLU A 475 5.17 -11.30 -2.74
N GLU A 476 4.61 -11.00 -1.56
CA GLU A 476 4.03 -11.99 -0.65
C GLU A 476 2.95 -12.85 -1.31
N ILE A 477 2.09 -12.26 -2.14
CA ILE A 477 1.01 -12.99 -2.83
C ILE A 477 1.56 -13.89 -3.92
N TYR A 478 2.53 -13.42 -4.71
CA TYR A 478 3.19 -14.27 -5.71
C TYR A 478 3.82 -15.50 -5.05
N MET A 479 4.55 -15.30 -3.95
CA MET A 479 5.15 -16.39 -3.20
C MET A 479 4.10 -17.31 -2.57
N ALA A 480 2.99 -16.78 -2.05
CA ALA A 480 1.89 -17.59 -1.51
C ALA A 480 1.23 -18.48 -2.58
N LEU A 481 0.96 -17.93 -3.78
CA LEU A 481 0.45 -18.70 -4.91
C LEU A 481 1.46 -19.74 -5.38
N LEU A 482 2.74 -19.39 -5.49
CA LEU A 482 3.81 -20.30 -5.88
C LEU A 482 3.95 -21.46 -4.89
N ARG A 483 3.91 -21.19 -3.58
CA ARG A 483 3.88 -22.22 -2.53
C ARG A 483 2.67 -23.15 -2.67
N SER A 484 1.49 -22.59 -2.95
CA SER A 484 0.26 -23.37 -3.09
C SER A 484 0.30 -24.29 -4.30
N TYR A 485 0.77 -23.81 -5.45
CA TYR A 485 0.94 -24.63 -6.65
C TYR A 485 2.07 -25.66 -6.50
N SER A 486 3.18 -25.29 -5.85
CA SER A 486 4.30 -26.20 -5.57
C SER A 486 3.88 -27.43 -4.77
N ARG A 487 3.18 -27.22 -3.65
CA ARG A 487 2.72 -28.31 -2.77
C ARG A 487 1.74 -29.28 -3.45
N ARG A 488 1.09 -28.82 -4.52
CA ARG A 488 0.15 -29.63 -5.32
C ARG A 488 0.83 -30.34 -6.49
N GLY A 489 2.09 -30.02 -6.77
CA GLY A 489 2.80 -30.48 -7.96
C GLY A 489 2.22 -29.93 -9.27
N ASP A 490 1.47 -28.81 -9.22
CA ASP A 490 0.95 -28.14 -10.41
C ASP A 490 2.06 -27.28 -11.03
N ALA A 491 2.95 -27.94 -11.77
CA ALA A 491 4.07 -27.30 -12.47
C ALA A 491 3.63 -26.20 -13.44
N VAL A 492 2.46 -26.36 -14.08
CA VAL A 492 1.96 -25.36 -15.03
C VAL A 492 1.52 -24.10 -14.29
N GLY A 493 0.79 -24.24 -13.18
CA GLY A 493 0.44 -23.13 -12.30
C GLY A 493 1.66 -22.43 -11.73
N ALA A 494 2.61 -23.19 -11.18
CA ALA A 494 3.85 -22.66 -10.62
C ALA A 494 4.66 -21.88 -11.66
N GLY A 495 4.81 -22.40 -12.89
CA GLY A 495 5.50 -21.73 -13.99
C GLY A 495 4.82 -20.42 -14.43
N ARG A 496 3.47 -20.37 -14.46
CA ARG A 496 2.75 -19.12 -14.78
C ARG A 496 2.99 -18.03 -13.74
N ILE A 497 2.90 -18.38 -12.45
CA ILE A 497 3.13 -17.45 -11.35
C ILE A 497 4.58 -16.97 -11.34
N ALA A 498 5.54 -17.87 -11.56
CA ALA A 498 6.95 -17.54 -11.69
C ALA A 498 7.24 -16.54 -12.82
N ASN A 499 6.70 -16.78 -14.01
CA ASN A 499 6.84 -15.85 -15.14
C ASN A 499 6.21 -14.48 -14.82
N SER A 500 5.02 -14.47 -14.22
CA SER A 500 4.32 -13.23 -13.86
C SER A 500 5.13 -12.43 -12.80
N MET A 501 5.66 -13.11 -11.79
CA MET A 501 6.55 -12.53 -10.78
C MET A 501 7.84 -11.95 -11.39
N GLN A 502 8.42 -12.64 -12.38
CA GLN A 502 9.59 -12.16 -13.13
C GLN A 502 9.27 -10.88 -13.92
N PHE A 503 8.14 -10.82 -14.62
CA PHE A 503 7.72 -9.61 -15.36
C PHE A 503 7.36 -8.45 -14.44
N ALA A 504 6.89 -8.74 -13.22
CA ALA A 504 6.68 -7.73 -12.18
C ALA A 504 8.00 -7.18 -11.58
N GLY A 505 9.15 -7.78 -11.91
CA GLY A 505 10.47 -7.27 -11.54
C GLY A 505 10.94 -7.62 -10.13
N PHE A 506 10.32 -8.63 -9.48
CA PHE A 506 10.76 -9.08 -8.17
C PHE A 506 12.08 -9.87 -8.26
N GLN A 507 12.91 -9.76 -7.22
CA GLN A 507 14.16 -10.51 -7.15
C GLN A 507 13.89 -11.93 -6.65
N HIS A 508 14.46 -12.91 -7.34
CA HIS A 508 14.34 -14.32 -6.98
C HIS A 508 15.27 -14.64 -5.80
N ASN A 509 14.72 -15.29 -4.78
CA ASN A 509 15.47 -15.77 -3.62
C ASN A 509 15.60 -17.31 -3.65
N LEU A 510 16.29 -17.88 -2.65
CA LEU A 510 16.45 -19.34 -2.53
C LEU A 510 15.09 -20.07 -2.49
N GLU A 511 14.13 -19.52 -1.76
CA GLU A 511 12.80 -20.12 -1.60
C GLU A 511 12.06 -20.21 -2.94
N TYR A 512 12.13 -19.18 -3.77
CA TYR A 512 11.54 -19.17 -5.11
C TYR A 512 12.02 -20.36 -5.96
N PHE A 513 13.35 -20.58 -6.01
CA PHE A 513 13.91 -21.70 -6.77
C PHE A 513 13.54 -23.05 -6.17
N ALA A 514 13.59 -23.18 -4.85
CA ALA A 514 13.23 -24.41 -4.15
C ALA A 514 11.77 -24.82 -4.42
N LEU A 515 10.85 -23.86 -4.46
CA LEU A 515 9.44 -24.09 -4.81
C LEU A 515 9.25 -24.52 -6.26
N LEU A 516 10.02 -23.96 -7.20
CA LEU A 516 9.96 -24.42 -8.59
C LEU A 516 10.53 -25.82 -8.75
N VAL A 517 11.65 -26.13 -8.11
CA VAL A 517 12.23 -27.49 -8.10
C VAL A 517 11.23 -28.49 -7.51
N GLU A 518 10.56 -28.13 -6.41
CA GLU A 518 9.50 -28.94 -5.80
C GLU A 518 8.31 -29.14 -6.77
N ALA A 519 7.77 -28.08 -7.37
CA ALA A 519 6.64 -28.16 -8.30
C ALA A 519 6.94 -29.05 -9.52
N TYR A 520 8.05 -28.80 -10.21
CA TYR A 520 8.45 -29.56 -11.40
C TYR A 520 8.87 -30.99 -11.03
N GLY A 521 9.54 -31.19 -9.90
CA GLY A 521 9.89 -32.51 -9.39
C GLY A 521 8.66 -33.36 -9.04
N GLN A 522 7.63 -32.75 -8.45
CA GLN A 522 6.34 -33.41 -8.21
C GLN A 522 5.57 -33.72 -9.50
N ALA A 523 5.67 -32.89 -10.53
CA ALA A 523 5.14 -33.20 -11.86
C ALA A 523 5.94 -34.26 -12.63
N GLY A 524 7.19 -34.54 -12.22
CA GLY A 524 8.10 -35.45 -12.93
C GLY A 524 8.80 -34.82 -14.13
N ASP A 525 8.76 -33.49 -14.25
CA ASP A 525 9.50 -32.71 -15.23
C ASP A 525 10.89 -32.38 -14.66
N TYR A 526 11.78 -33.37 -14.73
CA TYR A 526 13.13 -33.27 -14.19
C TYR A 526 14.01 -32.27 -14.96
N ASP A 527 13.71 -31.98 -16.23
CA ASP A 527 14.50 -31.04 -17.04
C ASP A 527 14.27 -29.60 -16.54
N GLN A 528 13.02 -29.21 -16.30
CA GLN A 528 12.70 -27.92 -15.70
C GLN A 528 13.15 -27.84 -14.24
N ALA A 529 12.99 -28.91 -13.46
CA ALA A 529 13.50 -28.97 -12.10
C ALA A 529 15.03 -28.75 -12.08
N ARG A 530 15.77 -29.43 -12.96
CA ARG A 530 17.22 -29.29 -13.05
C ARG A 530 17.63 -27.89 -13.50
N SER A 531 16.95 -27.33 -14.49
CA SER A 531 17.23 -25.97 -14.97
C SER A 531 17.10 -24.94 -13.84
N ASN A 532 16.03 -25.01 -13.04
CA ASN A 532 15.83 -24.12 -11.90
C ASN A 532 16.86 -24.35 -10.78
N PHE A 533 17.22 -25.61 -10.52
CA PHE A 533 18.27 -25.96 -9.56
C PHE A 533 19.66 -25.41 -9.97
N ASP A 534 20.02 -25.51 -11.25
CA ASP A 534 21.28 -24.96 -11.76
C ASP A 534 21.26 -23.42 -11.76
N ASN A 535 20.12 -22.80 -12.06
CA ASN A 535 19.98 -21.33 -11.99
C ASN A 535 20.13 -20.80 -10.56
N MET A 536 19.60 -21.52 -9.57
CA MET A 536 19.80 -21.23 -8.15
C MET A 536 21.29 -21.19 -7.79
N ILE A 537 22.06 -22.22 -8.20
CA ILE A 537 23.51 -22.27 -7.95
C ILE A 537 24.25 -21.15 -8.69
N LYS A 538 23.90 -20.89 -9.96
CA LYS A 538 24.53 -19.82 -10.76
C LYS A 538 24.35 -18.43 -10.15
N LEU A 539 23.24 -18.19 -9.45
CA LEU A 539 22.97 -16.96 -8.72
C LEU A 539 23.65 -16.91 -7.33
N GLY A 540 24.44 -17.92 -6.99
CA GLY A 540 25.20 -17.99 -5.74
C GLY A 540 24.40 -18.52 -4.54
N HIS A 541 23.19 -19.03 -4.76
CA HIS A 541 22.42 -19.66 -3.69
C HIS A 541 22.89 -21.10 -3.48
N LYS A 542 23.00 -21.52 -2.22
CA LYS A 542 23.33 -22.90 -1.85
C LYS A 542 22.05 -23.72 -1.69
N PRO A 543 21.90 -24.87 -2.38
CA PRO A 543 20.77 -25.76 -2.16
C PRO A 543 20.76 -26.25 -0.71
N ASP A 544 19.58 -26.27 -0.11
CA ASP A 544 19.36 -26.95 1.16
C ASP A 544 19.05 -28.44 0.94
N ASP A 545 18.95 -29.20 2.05
CA ASP A 545 18.68 -30.63 2.00
C ASP A 545 17.32 -30.93 1.37
N LYS A 546 16.31 -30.11 1.65
CA LYS A 546 14.96 -30.27 1.10
C LYS A 546 14.92 -30.07 -0.42
N CYS A 547 15.53 -29.01 -0.93
CA CYS A 547 15.62 -28.74 -2.36
C CYS A 547 16.39 -29.86 -3.08
N THR A 548 17.48 -30.34 -2.47
CA THR A 548 18.26 -31.47 -3.00
C THR A 548 17.40 -32.75 -3.03
N ALA A 549 16.70 -33.08 -1.94
CA ALA A 549 15.79 -34.22 -1.88
C ALA A 549 14.71 -34.18 -2.97
N ASN A 550 14.11 -33.01 -3.21
CA ASN A 550 13.14 -32.80 -4.29
C ASN A 550 13.75 -33.05 -5.68
N MET A 551 14.98 -32.62 -5.91
CA MET A 551 15.70 -32.88 -7.16
C MET A 551 16.02 -34.37 -7.34
N ILE A 552 16.42 -35.07 -6.27
CA ILE A 552 16.63 -36.54 -6.30
C ILE A 552 15.32 -37.28 -6.58
N ALA A 553 14.21 -36.86 -5.96
CA ALA A 553 12.88 -37.42 -6.21
C ALA A 553 12.40 -37.17 -7.66
N ALA A 554 12.79 -36.04 -8.27
CA ALA A 554 12.53 -35.77 -9.68
C ALA A 554 13.26 -36.78 -10.59
N TYR A 555 14.53 -37.08 -10.29
CA TYR A 555 15.29 -38.10 -11.02
C TYR A 555 14.78 -39.52 -10.78
N GLU A 556 14.30 -39.83 -9.56
CA GLU A 556 13.69 -41.11 -9.20
C GLU A 556 12.53 -41.47 -10.14
N LYS A 557 11.65 -40.51 -10.46
CA LYS A 557 10.46 -40.74 -11.31
C LYS A 557 10.78 -41.22 -12.72
N LYS A 558 11.97 -40.93 -13.23
CA LYS A 558 12.46 -41.41 -14.53
C LYS A 558 13.55 -42.47 -14.40
N ASN A 559 13.81 -42.91 -13.18
CA ASN A 559 14.84 -43.87 -12.81
C ASN A 559 16.25 -43.48 -13.27
N LEU A 560 16.59 -42.20 -13.18
CA LEU A 560 17.88 -41.63 -13.60
C LEU A 560 18.91 -41.63 -12.45
N LEU A 561 19.21 -42.82 -11.93
CA LEU A 561 20.05 -42.99 -10.73
C LEU A 561 21.48 -42.49 -10.93
N ASP A 562 22.04 -42.65 -12.13
CA ASP A 562 23.35 -42.15 -12.52
C ASP A 562 23.43 -40.61 -12.39
N LYS A 563 22.43 -39.89 -12.92
CA LYS A 563 22.37 -38.42 -12.82
C LYS A 563 22.17 -37.94 -11.40
N ALA A 564 21.33 -38.62 -10.61
CA ALA A 564 21.12 -38.30 -9.21
C ALA A 564 22.41 -38.43 -8.39
N LEU A 565 23.15 -39.53 -8.57
CA LEU A 565 24.40 -39.77 -7.87
C LEU A 565 25.52 -38.82 -8.33
N ASN A 566 25.59 -38.51 -9.62
CA ASN A 566 26.53 -37.52 -10.14
C ASN A 566 26.28 -36.13 -9.54
N LEU A 567 25.02 -35.70 -9.45
CA LEU A 567 24.66 -34.44 -8.78
C LEU A 567 25.12 -34.43 -7.32
N LEU A 568 24.85 -35.48 -6.55
CA LEU A 568 25.28 -35.54 -5.15
C LEU A 568 26.81 -35.48 -5.01
N MET A 569 27.55 -36.15 -5.91
CA MET A 569 29.01 -36.06 -5.93
C MET A 569 29.53 -34.67 -6.32
N GLU A 570 28.81 -33.92 -7.16
CA GLU A 570 29.13 -32.53 -7.47
C GLU A 570 28.91 -31.65 -6.24
N LEU A 571 27.75 -31.75 -5.59
CA LEU A 571 27.41 -30.98 -4.40
C LEU A 571 28.37 -31.29 -3.23
N GLU A 572 28.73 -32.56 -3.00
CA GLU A 572 29.70 -32.94 -1.97
C GLU A 572 31.08 -32.28 -2.19
N LYS A 573 31.53 -32.10 -3.45
CA LYS A 573 32.80 -31.41 -3.73
C LYS A 573 32.75 -29.94 -3.33
N ASP A 574 31.57 -29.33 -3.42
CA ASP A 574 31.34 -27.93 -3.06
C ASP A 574 31.02 -27.75 -1.55
N GLY A 575 31.14 -28.82 -0.77
CA GLY A 575 30.99 -28.82 0.68
C GLY A 575 29.55 -28.99 1.18
N PHE A 576 28.62 -29.42 0.32
CA PHE A 576 27.28 -29.82 0.73
C PHE A 576 27.30 -31.23 1.34
N GLU A 577 26.67 -31.39 2.49
CA GLU A 577 26.46 -32.69 3.12
C GLU A 577 24.98 -33.07 3.05
N PRO A 578 24.61 -34.19 2.41
CA PRO A 578 23.21 -34.62 2.37
C PRO A 578 22.68 -34.88 3.77
N GLY A 579 21.47 -34.39 4.04
CA GLY A 579 20.74 -34.59 5.29
C GLY A 579 19.70 -35.70 5.17
N ILE A 580 18.77 -35.70 6.11
CA ILE A 580 17.79 -36.78 6.30
C ILE A 580 16.76 -36.82 5.19
N GLU A 581 16.36 -35.68 4.64
CA GLU A 581 15.38 -35.64 3.55
C GLU A 581 15.97 -36.29 2.30
N THR A 582 17.21 -35.94 1.95
CA THR A 582 17.90 -36.54 0.80
C THR A 582 18.15 -38.03 1.02
N TYR A 583 18.62 -38.43 2.21
CA TYR A 583 18.81 -39.86 2.51
C TYR A 583 17.50 -40.64 2.54
N THR A 584 16.39 -40.05 3.00
CA THR A 584 15.07 -40.69 3.01
C THR A 584 14.60 -41.03 1.59
N VAL A 585 14.75 -40.10 0.64
CA VAL A 585 14.44 -40.35 -0.78
C VAL A 585 15.34 -41.44 -1.35
N LEU A 586 16.64 -41.42 -1.06
CA LEU A 586 17.58 -42.45 -1.53
C LEU A 586 17.28 -43.83 -0.93
N VAL A 587 16.97 -43.93 0.35
CA VAL A 587 16.62 -45.20 1.01
C VAL A 587 15.36 -45.81 0.39
N ASP A 588 14.33 -44.99 0.14
CA ASP A 588 13.11 -45.43 -0.51
C ASP A 588 13.41 -45.93 -1.94
N TRP A 589 14.15 -45.15 -2.73
CA TRP A 589 14.48 -45.50 -4.11
C TRP A 589 15.37 -46.75 -4.21
N LEU A 590 16.47 -46.82 -3.47
CA LEU A 590 17.37 -47.97 -3.46
C LEU A 590 16.71 -49.23 -2.88
N GLY A 591 15.84 -49.07 -1.88
CA GLY A 591 15.04 -50.14 -1.32
C GLY A 591 14.09 -50.76 -2.34
N ARG A 592 13.41 -49.94 -3.16
CA ARG A 592 12.58 -50.44 -4.27
C ARG A 592 13.42 -51.13 -5.36
N LEU A 593 14.67 -50.71 -5.56
CA LEU A 593 15.64 -51.38 -6.44
C LEU A 593 16.28 -52.64 -5.82
N GLN A 594 15.95 -52.97 -4.57
CA GLN A 594 16.47 -54.12 -3.81
C GLN A 594 18.01 -54.08 -3.59
N LEU A 595 18.57 -52.87 -3.49
CA LEU A 595 19.98 -52.65 -3.17
C LEU A 595 20.15 -52.58 -1.63
N VAL A 596 20.08 -53.75 -0.99
CA VAL A 596 20.05 -53.89 0.49
C VAL A 596 21.34 -53.39 1.13
N ASP A 597 22.51 -53.81 0.61
CA ASP A 597 23.83 -53.43 1.15
C ASP A 597 24.02 -51.91 1.13
N GLU A 598 23.60 -51.25 0.05
CA GLU A 598 23.69 -49.80 -0.13
C GLU A 598 22.70 -49.05 0.77
N THR A 599 21.48 -49.57 0.90
CA THR A 599 20.45 -48.99 1.76
C THR A 599 20.86 -49.02 3.24
N GLU A 600 21.42 -50.14 3.71
CA GLU A 600 21.92 -50.27 5.09
C GLU A 600 23.03 -49.27 5.41
N LYS A 601 23.95 -49.02 4.46
CA LYS A 601 24.97 -47.96 4.61
C LYS A 601 24.37 -46.56 4.74
N LEU A 602 23.25 -46.29 4.06
CA LEU A 602 22.55 -45.01 4.20
C LEU A 602 21.85 -44.90 5.57
N LEU A 603 21.35 -46.00 6.13
CA LEU A 603 20.81 -46.01 7.49
C LEU A 603 21.89 -45.70 8.53
N ASP A 604 23.08 -46.25 8.37
CA ASP A 604 24.22 -45.94 9.27
C ASP A 604 24.55 -44.45 9.23
N LYS A 605 24.44 -43.80 8.07
CA LYS A 605 24.60 -42.35 7.95
C LYS A 605 23.49 -41.57 8.64
N ILE A 606 22.22 -41.98 8.48
CA ILE A 606 21.09 -41.36 9.20
C ILE A 606 21.32 -41.49 10.71
N ALA A 607 21.76 -42.65 11.20
CA ALA A 607 22.07 -42.86 12.61
C ALA A 607 23.23 -41.99 13.11
N GLN A 608 24.26 -41.75 12.27
CA GLN A 608 25.39 -40.87 12.60
C GLN A 608 24.99 -39.39 12.74
N LEU A 609 23.92 -38.96 12.06
CA LEU A 609 23.37 -37.60 12.22
C LEU A 609 22.67 -37.41 13.59
N GLY A 610 22.44 -38.49 14.35
CA GLY A 610 21.86 -38.44 15.69
C GLY A 610 20.35 -38.24 15.71
N GLU A 611 19.70 -38.30 14.56
CA GLU A 611 18.24 -38.11 14.44
C GLU A 611 17.51 -39.45 14.27
N VAL A 612 16.28 -39.52 14.79
CA VAL A 612 15.44 -40.71 14.68
C VAL A 612 14.98 -40.85 13.22
N PRO A 613 15.17 -42.02 12.56
CA PRO A 613 14.72 -42.19 11.19
C PRO A 613 13.22 -41.89 11.02
N PRO A 614 12.83 -41.12 9.99
CA PRO A 614 11.43 -40.77 9.78
C PRO A 614 10.62 -42.03 9.44
N LEU A 615 9.30 -41.98 9.70
CA LEU A 615 8.39 -43.12 9.48
C LEU A 615 8.52 -43.70 8.06
N LYS A 616 8.67 -42.83 7.06
CA LYS A 616 8.84 -43.17 5.64
C LYS A 616 10.06 -44.08 5.38
N VAL A 617 11.14 -43.91 6.14
CA VAL A 617 12.31 -44.81 6.09
C VAL A 617 11.91 -46.21 6.57
N HIS A 618 11.24 -46.33 7.71
CA HIS A 618 10.81 -47.64 8.22
C HIS A 618 9.83 -48.36 7.30
N VAL A 619 8.90 -47.64 6.67
CA VAL A 619 7.99 -48.20 5.64
C VAL A 619 8.80 -48.75 4.47
N SER A 620 9.78 -47.99 3.99
CA SER A 620 10.66 -48.39 2.88
C SER A 620 11.53 -49.60 3.23
N LEU A 621 12.03 -49.67 4.47
CA LEU A 621 12.81 -50.80 4.96
C LEU A 621 11.97 -52.07 5.11
N CYS A 622 10.73 -51.95 5.62
CA CYS A 622 9.81 -53.08 5.68
C CYS A 622 9.56 -53.61 4.26
N ASP A 623 9.25 -52.72 3.31
CA ASP A 623 9.01 -53.10 1.91
C ASP A 623 10.22 -53.83 1.31
N MET A 624 11.42 -53.28 1.51
CA MET A 624 12.67 -53.86 1.06
C MET A 624 12.95 -55.23 1.70
N TYR A 625 12.98 -55.33 3.04
CA TYR A 625 13.33 -56.59 3.73
C TYR A 625 12.30 -57.69 3.50
N SER A 626 11.01 -57.35 3.36
CA SER A 626 9.98 -58.32 3.01
C SER A 626 10.23 -58.91 1.63
N ARG A 627 10.50 -58.10 0.60
CA ARG A 627 10.80 -58.59 -0.75
C ARG A 627 12.13 -59.35 -0.84
N ALA A 628 13.12 -58.95 -0.04
CA ALA A 628 14.40 -59.64 0.09
C ALA A 628 14.31 -60.96 0.89
N LYS A 629 13.15 -61.27 1.49
CA LYS A 629 12.91 -62.46 2.34
C LYS A 629 13.84 -62.55 3.56
N SER A 630 14.30 -61.41 4.07
CA SER A 630 15.11 -61.35 5.28
C SER A 630 14.21 -61.34 6.52
N GLU A 631 13.71 -62.52 6.91
CA GLU A 631 12.69 -62.71 7.95
C GLU A 631 12.94 -61.91 9.23
N LYS A 632 14.12 -62.04 9.86
CA LYS A 632 14.43 -61.34 11.11
C LYS A 632 14.32 -59.81 11.00
N LYS A 633 14.90 -59.24 9.94
CA LYS A 633 14.90 -57.78 9.71
C LYS A 633 13.52 -57.28 9.27
N ALA A 634 12.78 -58.07 8.48
CA ALA A 634 11.41 -57.76 8.08
C ALA A 634 10.49 -57.69 9.30
N LEU A 635 10.53 -58.69 10.18
CA LEU A 635 9.74 -58.72 11.42
C LEU A 635 10.12 -57.58 12.37
N GLN A 636 11.41 -57.23 12.47
CA GLN A 636 11.85 -56.07 13.24
C GLN A 636 11.26 -54.77 12.67
N ALA A 637 11.28 -54.59 11.36
CA ALA A 637 10.70 -53.41 10.71
C ALA A 637 9.17 -53.35 10.91
N VAL A 638 8.48 -54.49 10.82
CA VAL A 638 7.03 -54.59 11.13
C VAL A 638 6.76 -54.20 12.58
N GLY A 639 7.53 -54.71 13.53
CA GLY A 639 7.34 -54.37 14.95
C GLY A 639 7.51 -52.87 15.24
N VAL A 640 8.45 -52.18 14.58
CA VAL A 640 8.61 -50.73 14.69
C VAL A 640 7.41 -49.99 14.09
N LEU A 641 6.88 -50.46 12.96
CA LEU A 641 5.70 -49.86 12.31
C LEU A 641 4.40 -50.10 13.10
N GLU A 642 4.26 -51.26 13.73
CA GLU A 642 3.13 -51.57 14.63
C GLU A 642 3.16 -50.68 15.89
N ALA A 643 4.34 -50.41 16.44
CA ALA A 643 4.50 -49.49 17.58
C ALA A 643 4.15 -48.04 17.21
N ARG A 644 4.35 -47.64 15.95
CA ARG A 644 4.02 -46.32 15.39
C ARG A 644 2.76 -46.34 14.55
N LYS A 645 1.84 -47.28 14.81
CA LYS A 645 0.62 -47.48 14.01
C LYS A 645 -0.23 -46.22 13.91
N ASP A 646 -0.21 -45.34 14.90
CA ASP A 646 -1.03 -44.13 14.96
C ASP A 646 -0.62 -43.09 13.90
N GLU A 647 0.65 -43.10 13.49
CA GLU A 647 1.21 -42.21 12.46
C GLU A 647 1.01 -42.72 11.02
N LEU A 648 0.61 -43.99 10.83
CA LEU A 648 0.41 -44.58 9.50
C LEU A 648 -0.92 -44.13 8.88
N GLY A 649 -0.85 -43.69 7.62
CA GLY A 649 -1.99 -43.42 6.74
C GLY A 649 -2.32 -44.60 5.83
N PRO A 650 -3.39 -44.47 5.02
CA PRO A 650 -3.90 -45.56 4.19
C PRO A 650 -2.89 -46.03 3.14
N CYS A 651 -2.14 -45.10 2.53
CA CYS A 651 -1.14 -45.43 1.51
C CYS A 651 0.04 -46.21 2.09
N GLU A 652 0.50 -45.85 3.30
CA GLU A 652 1.57 -46.60 3.96
C GLU A 652 1.13 -48.00 4.34
N PHE A 653 -0.09 -48.17 4.89
CA PHE A 653 -0.65 -49.48 5.20
C PHE A 653 -0.70 -50.38 3.97
N GLU A 654 -1.25 -49.90 2.86
CA GLU A 654 -1.36 -50.68 1.62
C GLU A 654 0.00 -51.10 1.07
N ARG A 655 0.99 -50.19 1.13
CA ARG A 655 2.36 -50.49 0.70
C ARG A 655 3.00 -51.59 1.55
N ILE A 656 2.85 -51.53 2.87
CA ILE A 656 3.37 -52.53 3.81
C ILE A 656 2.72 -53.89 3.55
N ILE A 657 1.38 -53.94 3.46
CA ILE A 657 0.63 -55.19 3.23
C ILE A 657 1.06 -55.84 1.91
N THR A 658 1.12 -55.04 0.84
CA THR A 658 1.54 -55.52 -0.48
C THR A 658 2.96 -56.10 -0.46
N ALA A 659 3.88 -55.46 0.26
CA ALA A 659 5.25 -55.92 0.38
C ALA A 659 5.37 -57.22 1.19
N LEU A 660 4.64 -57.34 2.30
CA LEU A 660 4.59 -58.55 3.11
C LEU A 660 4.01 -59.72 2.31
N CYS A 661 2.94 -59.49 1.55
CA CYS A 661 2.37 -60.47 0.63
C CYS A 661 3.38 -60.93 -0.43
N ALA A 662 4.16 -60.00 -1.01
CA ALA A 662 5.20 -60.33 -1.99
C ALA A 662 6.37 -61.11 -1.37
N GLY A 663 6.70 -60.83 -0.10
CA GLY A 663 7.71 -61.56 0.67
C GLY A 663 7.27 -62.95 1.14
N GLY A 664 5.97 -63.23 1.15
CA GLY A 664 5.38 -64.47 1.67
C GLY A 664 5.02 -64.44 3.15
N PHE A 665 5.07 -63.27 3.79
CA PHE A 665 4.70 -63.03 5.19
C PHE A 665 3.19 -62.80 5.34
N VAL A 666 2.39 -63.80 4.93
CA VAL A 666 0.92 -63.66 4.79
C VAL A 666 0.21 -63.40 6.12
N GLN A 667 0.71 -63.99 7.22
CA GLN A 667 0.11 -63.80 8.55
C GLN A 667 0.31 -62.38 9.07
N ASP A 668 1.51 -61.82 8.90
CA ASP A 668 1.80 -60.44 9.27
C ASP A 668 1.02 -59.47 8.37
N ALA A 669 0.89 -59.76 7.07
CA ALA A 669 0.06 -58.97 6.16
C ALA A 669 -1.42 -58.92 6.60
N GLN A 670 -1.99 -60.04 7.05
CA GLN A 670 -3.35 -60.08 7.62
C GLN A 670 -3.46 -59.27 8.92
N ARG A 671 -2.44 -59.32 9.79
CA ARG A 671 -2.41 -58.55 11.04
C ARG A 671 -2.39 -57.05 10.77
N ILE A 672 -1.56 -56.59 9.83
CA ILE A 672 -1.51 -55.18 9.42
C ILE A 672 -2.81 -54.74 8.75
N LEU A 673 -3.47 -55.61 7.96
CA LEU A 673 -4.79 -55.31 7.40
C LEU A 673 -5.84 -55.09 8.50
N GLN A 674 -5.87 -55.94 9.52
CA GLN A 674 -6.78 -55.76 10.66
C GLN A 674 -6.52 -54.44 11.41
N LEU A 675 -5.25 -54.04 11.54
CA LEU A 675 -4.90 -52.73 12.11
C LEU A 675 -5.37 -51.56 11.25
N MET A 676 -5.26 -51.67 9.92
CA MET A 676 -5.76 -50.67 8.98
C MET A 676 -7.29 -50.50 9.09
N GLU A 677 -8.03 -51.61 9.13
CA GLU A 677 -9.49 -51.62 9.28
C GLU A 677 -9.93 -51.09 10.65
N ALA A 678 -9.20 -51.43 11.72
CA ALA A 678 -9.47 -50.91 13.07
C ALA A 678 -9.31 -49.39 13.18
N LYS A 679 -8.45 -48.77 12.35
CA LYS A 679 -8.32 -47.30 12.25
C LYS A 679 -9.40 -46.66 11.35
N GLY A 680 -10.31 -47.45 10.78
CA GLY A 680 -11.37 -46.96 9.92
C GLY A 680 -10.95 -46.74 8.46
N PHE A 681 -9.78 -47.25 8.04
CA PHE A 681 -9.36 -47.20 6.64
C PHE A 681 -9.86 -48.44 5.89
N ALA A 682 -10.44 -48.23 4.71
CA ALA A 682 -10.85 -49.32 3.83
C ALA A 682 -9.67 -49.76 2.94
N ALA A 683 -9.39 -51.06 2.90
CA ALA A 683 -8.36 -51.60 2.01
C ALA A 683 -8.79 -51.58 0.54
N SER A 684 -7.89 -51.17 -0.36
CA SER A 684 -8.12 -51.23 -1.79
C SER A 684 -8.33 -52.67 -2.30
N GLU A 685 -9.07 -52.80 -3.40
CA GLU A 685 -9.32 -54.09 -4.06
C GLU A 685 -8.02 -54.79 -4.48
N GLN A 686 -6.97 -54.01 -4.79
CA GLN A 686 -5.65 -54.54 -5.12
C GLN A 686 -4.99 -55.25 -3.93
N VAL A 687 -5.12 -54.68 -2.73
CA VAL A 687 -4.59 -55.26 -1.49
C VAL A 687 -5.36 -56.55 -1.14
N LYS A 688 -6.68 -56.52 -1.21
CA LYS A 688 -7.52 -57.72 -1.00
C LYS A 688 -7.17 -58.84 -1.97
N PHE A 689 -7.03 -58.51 -3.25
CA PHE A 689 -6.63 -59.47 -4.28
C PHE A 689 -5.23 -60.06 -4.01
N SER A 690 -4.26 -59.22 -3.63
CA SER A 690 -2.89 -59.68 -3.32
C SER A 690 -2.86 -60.66 -2.14
N LEU A 691 -3.69 -60.41 -1.12
CA LEU A 691 -3.87 -61.29 0.03
C LEU A 691 -4.51 -62.63 -0.35
N SER A 692 -5.60 -62.60 -1.12
CA SER A 692 -6.28 -63.82 -1.59
C SER A 692 -5.36 -64.66 -2.49
N ALA A 693 -4.61 -64.04 -3.39
CA ALA A 693 -3.64 -64.73 -4.24
C ALA A 693 -2.55 -65.41 -3.40
N SER A 694 -1.95 -64.71 -2.44
CA SER A 694 -0.89 -65.27 -1.59
C SER A 694 -1.38 -66.39 -0.66
N GLN A 695 -2.66 -66.36 -0.23
CA GLN A 695 -3.27 -67.46 0.53
C GLN A 695 -3.40 -68.73 -0.31
N VAL A 696 -3.86 -68.63 -1.56
CA VAL A 696 -3.98 -69.79 -2.48
C VAL A 696 -2.61 -70.42 -2.78
N PHE A 697 -1.56 -69.61 -2.92
CA PHE A 697 -0.19 -70.11 -3.11
C PHE A 697 0.41 -70.76 -1.85
N SER A 698 0.06 -70.27 -0.65
CA SER A 698 0.49 -70.90 0.63
C SER A 698 -0.16 -72.27 0.86
N GLN A 699 -1.40 -72.49 0.39
CA GLN A 699 -2.12 -73.76 0.53
C GLN A 699 -1.63 -74.85 -0.46
N LYS A 700 -0.93 -74.47 -1.54
CA LYS A 700 -0.42 -75.40 -2.57
C LYS A 700 1.01 -75.90 -2.33
N ARG A 701 1.71 -75.47 -1.27
CA ARG A 701 3.03 -76.03 -0.92
C ARG A 701 2.84 -77.34 -0.15
N PRO A 702 3.27 -78.51 -0.67
CA PRO A 702 3.34 -79.71 0.14
C PRO A 702 4.37 -79.49 1.25
N LYS A 703 4.02 -79.88 2.48
CA LYS A 703 4.97 -79.94 3.60
C LYS A 703 6.03 -80.98 3.24
N THR A 704 7.26 -80.52 2.99
CA THR A 704 8.46 -81.34 2.94
C THR A 704 9.43 -80.85 3.99
#